data_AF-A0AAN6RP83-F1
#
_entry.id   AF-A0AAN6RP83-F1
#
_cell.length_a   1.000
_cell.length_b   1.000
_cell.length_c   1.000
_cell.angle_alpha   90.00
_cell.angle_beta   90.00
_cell.angle_gamma   90.00
#
_symmetry.space_group_name_H-M   'P 1'
#
loop_
_entity.id
_entity.type
_entity.pdbx_description
1 polymer ?
#
loop_
_entity_poly.entity_id
_entity_poly.type
_entity_poly.pdbx_seq_one_letter_code
_entity_poly.pdbx_strand_id
1 'polypeptide(L)'
;MLLFRGLREYERSSPWPERSTISIQLQHDLKIKLDVPNFGVTAAADSGVDPKSTPTRVVPAHAAFKAALLPDVVPDEAFYKTCTAEVNVISLFFPDITSEVVRIAFAAWLAFVCVMDDILETVEIGERELLLLDTIEVLKCEPNAQAAPASPKAFGGKDRRVPSQARALFDHCTRYLSHRSARAFFTAACDVLEAHIDEISFLQGRYSNTLPTYMSIRSRTIALAPFFEVIKTEYLADADWALNPIWQKLQKEVACVAGLQNDMIGLVRDLEDGEPLNGVVVLMQGFRSIVKNQLDRGVLSKCLALVNAEHNQSVARCFEHMTQLHRAAEASGCTDVGRIESVARHILMMCETHLRWCSSSKRYRLEVGVNTAQTQQMATSPPQQPPPTQMAVERPAPTQPSQAQTAVSKQLIVQSNGIFHGLPTFPDTPENQNLTALVTGATGLSGYNMVRALAAAPQRWGKIYCLSSRPPPDNFFDDLGEGAQRVEHLPVNFLDDPSEIARLLQEKVQHVDHIFYFSYLQPAPKGDVLNLWAHADELATANVTLFNNFIQALQQTPLTPRRFMLQTGSKHYAFYLGPASIPAFETDPRVHIDRNFYYEQEDILSAYCRSVGAAWNVARPSYIIGAVRDGTLNHLIGFGIYAAVQAHLGQAIAFPGDYRAWDREQVQSTGMLNAYFEEWLVLTGKTANEAFNIHDGLSFTWGRLWPYLAKWYKGQWNPPEEDEAKYRVMKMPCPQTPKGYGPQATLRSIFSLLEWSLQPHVEEAWNTLAKQHGLVLNPFDDRYRARIFSFSDSAVIGDAPMTTSVRKAREFGFLGTVDSYRSIFNTLHDLASLRLIPSPAIVEFNEW
;
A
#
# COMPACT_ATOMS: atom_id res chain seq x y z
N MET A 1 45.86 -28.56 -13.71
CA MET A 1 44.61 -29.34 -13.59
C MET A 1 44.19 -29.65 -12.14
N LEU A 2 44.98 -29.37 -11.10
CA LEU A 2 44.60 -29.56 -9.68
C LEU A 2 44.07 -28.29 -8.98
N LEU A 3 44.09 -27.12 -9.63
CA LEU A 3 43.85 -25.79 -9.03
C LEU A 3 42.37 -25.41 -8.83
N PHE A 4 41.41 -26.20 -9.32
CA PHE A 4 39.98 -25.85 -9.33
C PHE A 4 39.08 -26.89 -8.63
N ARG A 5 39.59 -27.58 -7.60
CA ARG A 5 38.77 -28.48 -6.76
C ARG A 5 37.89 -27.67 -5.80
N GLY A 6 36.64 -28.10 -5.61
CA GLY A 6 35.72 -27.51 -4.62
C GLY A 6 34.57 -26.66 -5.19
N LEU A 7 34.25 -26.80 -6.48
CA LEU A 7 33.00 -26.30 -7.06
C LEU A 7 31.80 -26.95 -6.40
N ARG A 8 30.78 -26.15 -6.08
CA ARG A 8 29.52 -26.60 -5.47
C ARG A 8 28.36 -26.22 -6.37
N GLU A 9 27.53 -27.20 -6.69
CA GLU A 9 26.21 -26.97 -7.29
C GLU A 9 25.13 -27.11 -6.21
N TYR A 10 24.00 -26.47 -6.46
CA TYR A 10 22.87 -26.42 -5.55
C TYR A 10 21.63 -26.91 -6.26
N GLU A 11 20.77 -27.59 -5.51
CA GLU A 11 19.49 -28.08 -5.99
C GLU A 11 18.39 -27.59 -5.04
N ARG A 12 17.17 -27.48 -5.55
CA ARG A 12 15.99 -27.13 -4.76
C ARG A 12 15.04 -28.31 -4.69
N SER A 13 14.43 -28.52 -3.53
CA SER A 13 13.50 -29.64 -3.31
C SER A 13 12.10 -29.37 -3.87
N SER A 14 11.72 -28.10 -4.08
CA SER A 14 10.42 -27.71 -4.61
C SER A 14 10.54 -26.79 -5.84
N PRO A 15 9.67 -26.95 -6.87
CA PRO A 15 9.48 -25.96 -7.93
C PRO A 15 8.69 -24.73 -7.51
N TRP A 16 7.93 -24.80 -6.43
CA TRP A 16 7.13 -23.68 -5.96
C TRP A 16 7.51 -23.32 -4.53
N PRO A 17 7.81 -22.05 -4.23
CA PRO A 17 8.23 -21.67 -2.90
C PRO A 17 7.06 -21.67 -1.94
N GLU A 18 7.28 -22.14 -0.71
CA GLU A 18 6.37 -21.93 0.40
C GLU A 18 6.85 -20.75 1.24
N ARG A 19 5.94 -19.88 1.69
CA ARG A 19 6.30 -18.82 2.62
C ARG A 19 6.63 -19.43 3.97
N SER A 20 7.92 -19.42 4.34
CA SER A 20 8.42 -19.95 5.61
C SER A 20 8.98 -18.82 6.48
N THR A 21 8.74 -18.84 7.79
CA THR A 21 9.35 -17.89 8.72
C THR A 21 10.55 -18.49 9.42
N ILE A 22 11.71 -17.86 9.30
CA ILE A 22 12.97 -18.24 9.94
C ILE A 22 13.22 -17.30 11.12
N SER A 23 13.46 -17.86 12.30
CA SER A 23 13.93 -17.10 13.47
C SER A 23 15.44 -17.13 13.54
N ILE A 24 16.07 -15.97 13.63
CA ILE A 24 17.52 -15.83 13.77
C ILE A 24 17.80 -15.10 15.08
N GLN A 25 18.64 -15.70 15.92
CA GLN A 25 19.14 -15.09 17.14
C GLN A 25 20.42 -14.32 16.80
N LEU A 26 20.38 -13.00 16.98
CA LEU A 26 21.55 -12.14 16.88
C LEU A 26 22.25 -12.05 18.25
N GLN A 27 23.45 -11.47 18.27
CA GLN A 27 24.13 -11.15 19.53
C GLN A 27 23.32 -10.14 20.36
N HIS A 28 23.68 -9.97 21.64
CA HIS A 28 23.00 -9.05 22.57
C HIS A 28 21.50 -9.33 22.78
N ASP A 29 21.09 -10.61 22.75
CA ASP A 29 19.71 -11.10 22.93
C ASP A 29 18.68 -10.55 21.91
N LEU A 30 19.14 -9.95 20.80
CA LEU A 30 18.27 -9.49 19.72
C LEU A 30 17.79 -10.69 18.89
N LYS A 31 16.52 -10.69 18.49
CA LYS A 31 15.91 -11.76 17.69
C LYS A 31 15.17 -11.17 16.51
N ILE A 32 15.44 -11.69 15.32
CA ILE A 32 14.72 -11.36 14.08
C ILE A 32 13.91 -12.56 13.59
N LYS A 33 12.81 -12.28 12.88
CA LYS A 33 11.91 -13.29 12.31
C LYS A 33 11.63 -12.92 10.87
N LEU A 34 12.35 -13.57 9.96
CA LEU A 34 12.36 -13.27 8.54
C LEU A 34 11.50 -14.29 7.79
N ASP A 35 10.53 -13.81 7.03
CA ASP A 35 9.83 -14.64 6.05
C ASP A 35 10.72 -14.84 4.82
N VAL A 36 10.68 -16.02 4.22
CA VAL A 36 11.37 -16.29 2.96
C VAL A 36 10.49 -17.14 2.04
N PRO A 37 10.57 -16.93 0.71
CA PRO A 37 10.09 -17.89 -0.26
C PRO A 37 11.01 -19.12 -0.22
N ASN A 38 10.60 -20.17 0.50
CA ASN A 38 11.42 -21.35 0.73
C ASN A 38 11.26 -22.36 -0.41
N PHE A 39 12.29 -22.50 -1.21
CA PHE A 39 12.45 -23.51 -2.26
C PHE A 39 13.16 -24.77 -1.77
N GLY A 40 13.67 -24.74 -0.53
CA GLY A 40 14.42 -25.84 0.07
C GLY A 40 15.78 -26.05 -0.62
N VAL A 41 16.50 -24.97 -0.90
CA VAL A 41 17.79 -25.03 -1.60
C VAL A 41 18.84 -25.75 -0.73
N THR A 42 19.48 -26.79 -1.25
CA THR A 42 20.55 -27.53 -0.58
C THR A 42 21.73 -27.72 -1.52
N ALA A 43 22.92 -27.93 -0.97
CA ALA A 43 24.05 -28.36 -1.80
C ALA A 43 23.73 -29.74 -2.38
N ALA A 44 23.97 -29.91 -3.69
CA ALA A 44 23.78 -31.20 -4.34
C ALA A 44 24.64 -32.25 -3.61
N ALA A 45 24.09 -33.44 -3.37
CA ALA A 45 24.87 -34.55 -2.84
C ALA A 45 26.04 -34.83 -3.78
N ASP A 46 27.22 -35.16 -3.25
CA ASP A 46 28.38 -35.60 -4.03
C ASP A 46 27.99 -36.87 -4.81
N SER A 47 27.34 -36.68 -5.96
CA SER A 47 26.75 -37.72 -6.79
C SER A 47 27.84 -38.37 -7.63
N GLY A 48 28.93 -38.82 -7.00
CA GLY A 48 29.99 -39.59 -7.65
C GLY A 48 30.47 -38.99 -8.98
N VAL A 49 30.41 -37.66 -9.13
CA VAL A 49 30.80 -37.00 -10.37
C VAL A 49 32.31 -37.16 -10.48
N ASP A 50 32.74 -37.84 -11.55
CA ASP A 50 34.15 -38.10 -11.86
C ASP A 50 34.94 -36.79 -11.68
N PRO A 51 36.02 -36.78 -10.86
CA PRO A 51 36.90 -35.61 -10.72
C PRO A 51 37.61 -35.21 -12.03
N LYS A 52 37.36 -35.93 -13.14
CA LYS A 52 37.71 -35.56 -14.52
C LYS A 52 36.58 -34.88 -15.32
N SER A 53 35.40 -34.65 -14.75
CA SER A 53 34.39 -33.80 -15.39
C SER A 53 34.97 -32.39 -15.56
N THR A 54 34.97 -31.94 -16.80
CA THR A 54 35.69 -30.77 -17.32
C THR A 54 35.59 -29.56 -16.36
N PRO A 55 36.70 -28.85 -16.03
CA PRO A 55 36.57 -27.62 -15.28
C PRO A 55 35.65 -26.67 -16.04
N THR A 56 34.56 -26.25 -15.39
CA THR A 56 33.63 -25.26 -15.95
C THR A 56 34.46 -24.08 -16.47
N ARG A 57 34.19 -23.63 -17.70
CA ARG A 57 34.96 -22.51 -18.30
C ARG A 57 34.82 -21.22 -17.49
N VAL A 58 33.85 -21.20 -16.58
CA VAL A 58 33.54 -20.13 -15.63
C VAL A 58 34.72 -19.77 -14.73
N VAL A 59 35.34 -20.74 -14.04
CA VAL A 59 36.41 -20.42 -13.07
C VAL A 59 37.67 -19.88 -13.75
N PRO A 60 38.17 -20.48 -14.86
CA PRO A 60 39.30 -19.91 -15.59
C PRO A 60 39.02 -18.53 -16.18
N ALA A 61 37.81 -18.30 -16.73
CA ALA A 61 37.42 -16.99 -17.28
C ALA A 61 37.34 -15.92 -16.18
N HIS A 62 36.74 -16.26 -15.03
CA HIS A 62 36.66 -15.38 -13.87
C HIS A 62 38.04 -15.05 -13.30
N ALA A 63 38.92 -16.04 -13.17
CA ALA A 63 40.30 -15.83 -12.72
C ALA A 63 41.07 -14.90 -13.66
N ALA A 64 40.91 -15.07 -14.97
CA ALA A 64 41.53 -14.19 -15.96
C ALA A 64 41.01 -12.74 -15.87
N PHE A 65 39.70 -12.57 -15.65
CA PHE A 65 39.10 -11.24 -15.43
C PHE A 65 39.60 -10.60 -14.14
N LYS A 66 39.59 -11.35 -13.02
CA LYS A 66 40.02 -10.84 -11.71
C LYS A 66 41.49 -10.45 -11.69
N ALA A 67 42.36 -11.19 -12.40
CA ALA A 67 43.76 -10.82 -12.57
C ALA A 67 43.91 -9.49 -13.35
N ALA A 68 43.01 -9.19 -14.28
CA ALA A 68 42.99 -7.91 -14.98
C ALA A 68 42.49 -6.75 -14.10
N LEU A 69 41.62 -7.02 -13.12
CA LEU A 69 41.16 -6.00 -12.15
C LEU A 69 42.25 -5.61 -11.14
N LEU A 70 43.16 -6.52 -10.82
CA LEU A 70 44.19 -6.39 -9.78
C LEU A 70 45.59 -6.72 -10.36
N PRO A 71 46.17 -5.82 -11.18
CA PRO A 71 47.40 -6.10 -11.92
C PRO A 71 48.63 -6.36 -11.03
N ASP A 72 48.60 -5.91 -9.77
CA ASP A 72 49.69 -6.07 -8.81
C ASP A 72 49.63 -7.40 -8.03
N VAL A 73 48.55 -8.19 -8.18
CA VAL A 73 48.37 -9.47 -7.48
C VAL A 73 48.87 -10.61 -8.34
N VAL A 74 49.88 -11.35 -7.84
CA VAL A 74 50.41 -12.54 -8.52
C VAL A 74 49.44 -13.72 -8.31
N PRO A 75 48.90 -14.35 -9.38
CA PRO A 75 47.98 -15.48 -9.24
C PRO A 75 48.67 -16.72 -8.63
N ASP A 76 48.34 -17.02 -7.39
CA ASP A 76 48.81 -18.20 -6.65
C ASP A 76 47.63 -19.15 -6.30
N GLU A 77 47.89 -20.22 -5.54
CA GLU A 77 46.85 -21.18 -5.15
C GLU A 77 45.71 -20.53 -4.34
N ALA A 78 46.03 -19.54 -3.49
CA ALA A 78 45.03 -18.82 -2.71
C ALA A 78 44.13 -17.94 -3.60
N PHE A 79 44.70 -17.28 -4.61
CA PHE A 79 43.96 -16.50 -5.61
C PHE A 79 42.91 -17.37 -6.33
N TYR A 80 43.31 -18.55 -6.83
CA TYR A 80 42.39 -19.45 -7.53
C TYR A 80 41.32 -20.05 -6.61
N LYS A 81 41.65 -20.28 -5.33
CA LYS A 81 40.67 -20.70 -4.32
C LYS A 81 39.61 -19.63 -4.06
N THR A 82 40.00 -18.35 -4.01
CA THR A 82 39.06 -17.22 -3.90
C THR A 82 38.17 -17.11 -5.15
N CYS A 83 38.75 -17.24 -6.35
CA CYS A 83 37.97 -17.25 -7.59
C CYS A 83 36.93 -18.39 -7.59
N THR A 84 37.31 -19.58 -7.13
CA THR A 84 36.40 -20.72 -6.99
C THR A 84 35.29 -20.44 -5.99
N ALA A 85 35.60 -19.79 -4.87
CA ALA A 85 34.62 -19.41 -3.86
C ALA A 85 33.60 -18.39 -4.39
N GLU A 86 34.03 -17.38 -5.16
CA GLU A 86 33.14 -16.39 -5.78
C GLU A 86 32.22 -17.02 -6.83
N VAL A 87 32.74 -17.95 -7.63
CA VAL A 87 31.90 -18.72 -8.57
C VAL A 87 30.89 -19.58 -7.82
N ASN A 88 31.25 -20.17 -6.67
CA ASN A 88 30.30 -20.89 -5.83
C ASN A 88 29.21 -19.98 -5.25
N VAL A 89 29.49 -18.69 -4.99
CA VAL A 89 28.46 -17.72 -4.59
C VAL A 89 27.45 -17.53 -5.71
N ILE A 90 27.90 -17.43 -6.97
CA ILE A 90 26.99 -17.36 -8.12
C ILE A 90 26.17 -18.65 -8.26
N SER A 91 26.77 -19.82 -8.09
CA SER A 91 26.04 -21.10 -8.10
C SER A 91 25.02 -21.20 -6.97
N LEU A 92 25.29 -20.60 -5.79
CA LEU A 92 24.31 -20.51 -4.71
C LEU A 92 23.20 -19.51 -5.02
N PHE A 93 23.53 -18.31 -5.52
CA PHE A 93 22.54 -17.27 -5.82
C PHE A 93 21.55 -17.71 -6.88
N PHE A 94 22.03 -18.40 -7.92
CA PHE A 94 21.23 -18.82 -9.07
C PHE A 94 21.41 -20.31 -9.41
N PRO A 95 20.92 -21.24 -8.56
CA PRO A 95 21.09 -22.68 -8.75
C PRO A 95 20.59 -23.19 -10.11
N ASP A 96 19.44 -22.66 -10.57
CA ASP A 96 18.78 -23.09 -11.81
C ASP A 96 19.42 -22.50 -13.09
N ILE A 97 20.32 -21.50 -12.98
CA ILE A 97 20.99 -20.89 -14.13
C ILE A 97 22.23 -21.71 -14.46
N THR A 98 22.19 -22.53 -15.51
CA THR A 98 23.29 -23.43 -15.88
C THR A 98 24.17 -22.92 -17.04
N SER A 99 23.79 -21.81 -17.68
CA SER A 99 24.55 -21.22 -18.80
C SER A 99 25.93 -20.72 -18.34
N GLU A 100 27.01 -21.31 -18.86
CA GLU A 100 28.38 -20.90 -18.52
C GLU A 100 28.64 -19.43 -18.88
N VAL A 101 28.10 -18.95 -20.00
CA VAL A 101 28.24 -17.57 -20.48
C VAL A 101 27.61 -16.57 -19.50
N VAL A 102 26.42 -16.88 -18.99
CA VAL A 102 25.72 -16.04 -18.00
C VAL A 102 26.47 -16.06 -16.68
N ARG A 103 26.88 -17.25 -16.20
CA ARG A 103 27.67 -17.40 -14.97
C ARG A 103 29.01 -16.65 -15.01
N ILE A 104 29.68 -16.59 -16.18
CA ILE A 104 30.91 -15.81 -16.38
C ILE A 104 30.63 -14.32 -16.17
N ALA A 105 29.61 -13.77 -16.83
CA ALA A 105 29.24 -12.36 -16.66
C ALA A 105 28.83 -12.04 -15.21
N PHE A 106 28.16 -12.98 -14.53
CA PHE A 106 27.73 -12.82 -13.15
C PHE A 106 28.90 -12.76 -12.18
N ALA A 107 29.85 -13.67 -12.33
CA ALA A 107 31.05 -13.69 -11.51
C ALA A 107 31.89 -12.41 -11.75
N ALA A 108 32.01 -11.97 -13.00
CA ALA A 108 32.70 -10.72 -13.33
C ALA A 108 32.01 -9.49 -12.72
N TRP A 109 30.67 -9.41 -12.78
CA TRP A 109 29.91 -8.32 -12.13
C TRP A 109 30.15 -8.28 -10.63
N LEU A 110 30.02 -9.43 -9.95
CA LEU A 110 30.22 -9.52 -8.51
C LEU A 110 31.62 -9.07 -8.10
N ALA A 111 32.66 -9.52 -8.81
CA ALA A 111 34.02 -9.10 -8.51
C ALA A 111 34.27 -7.61 -8.79
N PHE A 112 33.68 -7.06 -9.86
CA PHE A 112 33.78 -5.63 -10.14
C PHE A 112 33.16 -4.80 -9.01
N VAL A 113 31.94 -5.13 -8.56
CA VAL A 113 31.26 -4.39 -7.48
C VAL A 113 32.06 -4.46 -6.17
N CYS A 114 32.56 -5.63 -5.79
CA CYS A 114 33.38 -5.75 -4.57
C CYS A 114 34.64 -4.90 -4.63
N VAL A 115 35.37 -4.92 -5.76
CA VAL A 115 36.60 -4.13 -5.91
C VAL A 115 36.30 -2.64 -6.00
N MET A 116 35.19 -2.26 -6.63
CA MET A 116 34.73 -0.88 -6.69
C MET A 116 34.43 -0.35 -5.28
N ASP A 117 33.67 -1.09 -4.48
CA ASP A 117 33.35 -0.71 -3.10
C ASP A 117 34.64 -0.52 -2.28
N ASP A 118 35.58 -1.48 -2.35
CA ASP A 118 36.88 -1.38 -1.67
C ASP A 118 37.66 -0.11 -2.08
N ILE A 119 37.62 0.27 -3.37
CA ILE A 119 38.29 1.48 -3.85
C ILE A 119 37.56 2.73 -3.36
N LEU A 120 36.23 2.77 -3.44
CA LEU A 120 35.44 3.92 -3.03
C LEU A 120 35.65 4.23 -1.55
N GLU A 121 35.79 3.21 -0.69
CA GLU A 121 36.14 3.38 0.73
C GLU A 121 37.46 4.14 0.94
N THR A 122 38.43 4.02 0.02
CA THR A 122 39.73 4.72 0.10
C THR A 122 39.73 6.15 -0.45
N VAL A 123 38.66 6.56 -1.12
CA VAL A 123 38.57 7.85 -1.82
C VAL A 123 37.72 8.84 -0.99
N GLU A 124 38.09 10.12 -1.01
CA GLU A 124 37.32 11.19 -0.35
C GLU A 124 35.94 11.36 -0.98
N ILE A 125 34.92 11.68 -0.19
CA ILE A 125 33.50 11.65 -0.61
C ILE A 125 33.23 12.48 -1.88
N GLY A 126 33.83 13.68 -1.99
CA GLY A 126 33.66 14.53 -3.17
C GLY A 126 34.34 14.01 -4.45
N GLU A 127 35.38 13.18 -4.30
CA GLU A 127 36.06 12.54 -5.44
C GLU A 127 35.34 11.24 -5.86
N ARG A 128 34.62 10.57 -4.94
CA ARG A 128 33.80 9.38 -5.24
C ARG A 128 32.73 9.66 -6.28
N GLU A 129 32.02 10.79 -6.15
CA GLU A 129 30.94 11.19 -7.08
C GLU A 129 31.47 11.37 -8.50
N LEU A 130 32.58 12.08 -8.68
CA LEU A 130 33.23 12.26 -9.98
C LEU A 130 33.76 10.93 -10.55
N LEU A 131 34.34 10.08 -9.71
CA LEU A 131 34.85 8.77 -10.11
C LEU A 131 33.73 7.86 -10.64
N LEU A 132 32.56 7.86 -9.99
CA LEU A 132 31.39 7.11 -10.42
C LEU A 132 30.80 7.65 -11.74
N LEU A 133 30.72 8.98 -11.90
CA LEU A 133 30.29 9.60 -13.16
C LEU A 133 31.21 9.25 -14.34
N ASP A 134 32.52 9.33 -14.14
CA ASP A 134 33.50 8.92 -15.15
C ASP A 134 33.36 7.42 -15.49
N THR A 135 33.00 6.59 -14.52
CA THR A 135 32.76 5.16 -14.70
C THR A 135 31.49 4.88 -15.52
N ILE A 136 30.40 5.61 -15.25
CA ILE A 136 29.15 5.53 -16.01
C ILE A 136 29.38 5.86 -17.49
N GLU A 137 30.17 6.90 -17.79
CA GLU A 137 30.50 7.26 -19.17
C GLU A 137 31.26 6.15 -19.91
N VAL A 138 32.14 5.41 -19.22
CA VAL A 138 32.82 4.24 -19.79
C VAL A 138 31.84 3.14 -20.17
N LEU A 139 30.85 2.87 -19.32
CA LEU A 139 29.86 1.80 -19.53
C LEU A 139 28.77 2.17 -20.55
N LYS A 140 28.51 3.46 -20.78
CA LYS A 140 27.57 3.96 -21.80
C LYS A 140 28.10 3.88 -23.24
N CYS A 141 29.39 3.60 -23.45
CA CYS A 141 29.97 3.50 -24.80
C CYS A 141 29.37 2.34 -25.62
N GLU A 142 28.87 2.60 -26.84
CA GLU A 142 28.27 1.54 -27.67
C GLU A 142 29.32 0.54 -28.21
N PRO A 143 28.99 -0.77 -28.29
CA PRO A 143 29.94 -1.82 -28.66
C PRO A 143 30.47 -1.82 -30.11
N ASN A 144 30.03 -0.93 -31.01
CA ASN A 144 30.31 -1.07 -32.45
C ASN A 144 30.35 0.22 -33.28
N ALA A 145 30.79 1.34 -32.71
CA ALA A 145 31.08 2.51 -33.53
C ALA A 145 32.45 2.34 -34.22
N GLN A 146 32.46 2.07 -35.54
CA GLN A 146 33.62 2.26 -36.43
C GLN A 146 34.08 3.73 -36.53
N ALA A 147 33.68 4.60 -35.61
CA ALA A 147 34.21 5.94 -35.47
C ALA A 147 35.47 5.86 -34.60
N ALA A 148 36.58 6.39 -35.10
CA ALA A 148 37.78 6.66 -34.29
C ALA A 148 37.34 7.23 -32.92
N PRO A 149 37.96 6.81 -31.80
CA PRO A 149 37.54 7.27 -30.49
C PRO A 149 37.56 8.79 -30.51
N ALA A 150 36.37 9.40 -30.43
CA ALA A 150 36.29 10.81 -30.11
C ALA A 150 37.14 10.96 -28.85
N SER A 151 38.19 11.77 -28.93
CA SER A 151 39.07 12.08 -27.79
C SER A 151 38.19 12.17 -26.55
N PRO A 152 38.37 11.30 -25.54
CA PRO A 152 37.53 11.37 -24.35
C PRO A 152 37.62 12.81 -23.86
N LYS A 153 36.47 13.49 -23.73
CA LYS A 153 36.42 14.78 -23.04
C LYS A 153 37.21 14.57 -21.76
N ALA A 154 38.30 15.31 -21.60
CA ALA A 154 39.30 15.09 -20.56
C ALA A 154 38.58 14.83 -19.23
N PHE A 155 38.57 13.58 -18.76
CA PHE A 155 37.74 13.26 -17.63
C PHE A 155 38.23 14.04 -16.41
N GLY A 156 37.29 14.56 -15.61
CA GLY A 156 37.60 15.52 -14.55
C GLY A 156 38.36 14.90 -13.37
N GLY A 157 38.27 13.58 -13.18
CA GLY A 157 38.89 12.87 -12.05
C GLY A 157 40.39 12.57 -12.23
N LYS A 158 41.15 12.70 -11.13
CA LYS A 158 42.56 12.26 -11.06
C LYS A 158 42.70 10.75 -10.91
N ASP A 159 41.74 10.08 -10.24
CA ASP A 159 41.74 8.63 -10.04
C ASP A 159 41.11 7.92 -11.26
N ARG A 160 41.76 6.84 -11.71
CA ARG A 160 41.38 6.08 -12.91
C ARG A 160 41.09 4.61 -12.61
N ARG A 161 41.16 4.17 -11.36
CA ARG A 161 41.07 2.76 -10.98
C ARG A 161 39.72 2.17 -11.39
N VAL A 162 38.61 2.73 -10.88
CA VAL A 162 37.24 2.22 -11.15
C VAL A 162 36.84 2.35 -12.64
N PRO A 163 37.06 3.50 -13.33
CA PRO A 163 36.76 3.59 -14.77
C PRO A 163 37.55 2.60 -15.63
N SER A 164 38.81 2.34 -15.29
CA SER A 164 39.62 1.35 -16.02
C SER A 164 39.11 -0.07 -15.80
N GLN A 165 38.68 -0.39 -14.58
CA GLN A 165 38.06 -1.67 -14.24
C GLN A 165 36.69 -1.85 -14.92
N ALA A 166 35.90 -0.79 -15.02
CA ALA A 166 34.63 -0.81 -15.76
C ALA A 166 34.86 -1.04 -17.25
N ARG A 167 35.96 -0.52 -17.83
CA ARG A 167 36.34 -0.86 -19.21
C ARG A 167 36.71 -2.32 -19.36
N ALA A 168 37.47 -2.88 -18.42
CA ALA A 168 37.79 -4.30 -18.41
C ALA A 168 36.51 -5.17 -18.28
N LEU A 169 35.55 -4.76 -17.44
CA LEU A 169 34.25 -5.42 -17.31
C LEU A 169 33.47 -5.36 -18.63
N PHE A 170 33.43 -4.18 -19.27
CA PHE A 170 32.80 -3.98 -20.57
C PHE A 170 33.37 -4.93 -21.63
N ASP A 171 34.69 -4.93 -21.80
CA ASP A 171 35.39 -5.76 -22.78
C ASP A 171 35.26 -7.25 -22.45
N HIS A 172 35.17 -7.61 -21.17
CA HIS A 172 35.00 -9.00 -20.74
C HIS A 172 33.59 -9.49 -21.04
N CYS A 173 32.55 -8.84 -20.53
CA CYS A 173 31.16 -9.30 -20.67
C CYS A 173 30.67 -9.27 -22.14
N THR A 174 31.09 -8.29 -22.95
CA THR A 174 30.69 -8.21 -24.38
C THR A 174 31.26 -9.32 -25.25
N ARG A 175 32.30 -10.05 -24.79
CA ARG A 175 32.79 -11.26 -25.48
C ARG A 175 31.88 -12.46 -25.29
N TYR A 176 31.09 -12.48 -24.22
CA TYR A 176 30.29 -13.63 -23.82
C TYR A 176 28.79 -13.37 -24.03
N LEU A 177 28.28 -12.21 -23.61
CA LEU A 177 26.87 -11.86 -23.72
C LEU A 177 26.49 -11.44 -25.14
N SER A 178 25.25 -11.73 -25.52
CA SER A 178 24.66 -11.17 -26.75
C SER A 178 24.62 -9.63 -26.68
N HIS A 179 24.57 -8.95 -27.82
CA HIS A 179 24.44 -7.49 -27.87
C HIS A 179 23.23 -6.98 -27.06
N ARG A 180 22.11 -7.71 -27.10
CA ARG A 180 20.90 -7.40 -26.34
C ARG A 180 21.15 -7.50 -24.84
N SER A 181 21.71 -8.62 -24.39
CA SER A 181 21.94 -8.92 -22.98
C SER A 181 23.02 -8.01 -22.39
N ALA A 182 24.08 -7.74 -23.14
CA ALA A 182 25.11 -6.77 -22.76
C ALA A 182 24.54 -5.37 -22.59
N ARG A 183 23.69 -4.90 -23.52
CA ARG A 183 23.04 -3.58 -23.39
C ARG A 183 22.15 -3.50 -22.14
N ALA A 184 21.34 -4.51 -21.87
CA ALA A 184 20.47 -4.53 -20.68
C ALA A 184 21.30 -4.60 -19.39
N PHE A 185 22.34 -5.43 -19.37
CA PHE A 185 23.29 -5.56 -18.26
C PHE A 185 23.97 -4.22 -17.92
N PHE A 186 24.55 -3.53 -18.91
CA PHE A 186 25.26 -2.27 -18.67
C PHE A 186 24.33 -1.10 -18.37
N THR A 187 23.10 -1.12 -18.87
CA THR A 187 22.06 -0.14 -18.46
C THR A 187 21.79 -0.30 -16.96
N ALA A 188 21.51 -1.52 -16.50
CA ALA A 188 21.28 -1.79 -15.09
C ALA A 188 22.54 -1.54 -14.22
N ALA A 189 23.74 -1.77 -14.76
CA ALA A 189 24.99 -1.48 -14.06
C ALA A 189 25.16 0.04 -13.83
N CYS A 190 24.81 0.87 -14.82
CA CYS A 190 24.80 2.33 -14.65
C CYS A 190 23.80 2.76 -13.57
N ASP A 191 22.61 2.15 -13.52
CA ASP A 191 21.61 2.46 -12.48
C ASP A 191 22.13 2.16 -11.07
N VAL A 192 22.97 1.12 -10.90
CA VAL A 192 23.65 0.80 -9.63
C VAL A 192 24.68 1.88 -9.28
N LEU A 193 25.51 2.31 -10.24
CA LEU A 193 26.49 3.38 -10.03
C LEU A 193 25.82 4.72 -9.67
N GLU A 194 24.71 5.05 -10.32
CA GLU A 194 23.89 6.22 -9.98
C GLU A 194 23.32 6.10 -8.56
N ALA A 195 22.93 4.91 -8.12
CA ALA A 195 22.48 4.69 -6.75
C ALA A 195 23.60 4.90 -5.71
N HIS A 196 24.85 4.57 -6.01
CA HIS A 196 25.97 4.90 -5.12
C HIS A 196 26.23 6.43 -5.05
N ILE A 197 25.96 7.18 -6.14
CA ILE A 197 25.97 8.64 -6.09
C ILE A 197 24.84 9.16 -5.18
N ASP A 198 23.66 8.56 -5.26
CA ASP A 198 22.54 8.91 -4.38
C ASP A 198 22.88 8.59 -2.91
N GLU A 199 23.55 7.48 -2.63
CA GLU A 199 24.03 7.08 -1.30
C GLU A 199 25.04 8.08 -0.73
N ILE A 200 25.98 8.56 -1.55
CA ILE A 200 26.90 9.65 -1.18
C ILE A 200 26.13 10.92 -0.84
N SER A 201 25.14 11.28 -1.66
CA SER A 201 24.30 12.45 -1.42
C SER A 201 23.45 12.30 -0.14
N PHE A 202 23.03 11.09 0.19
CA PHE A 202 22.32 10.77 1.44
C PHE A 202 23.24 10.98 2.65
N LEU A 203 24.47 10.46 2.62
CA LEU A 203 25.48 10.66 3.65
C LEU A 203 25.82 12.15 3.88
N GLN A 204 25.79 12.96 2.82
CA GLN A 204 26.01 14.40 2.89
C GLN A 204 24.79 15.19 3.38
N GLY A 205 23.66 14.54 3.67
CA GLY A 205 22.43 15.18 4.11
C GLY A 205 21.67 15.94 3.01
N ARG A 206 21.94 15.63 1.71
CA ARG A 206 21.19 16.21 0.58
C ARG A 206 19.81 15.56 0.40
N TYR A 207 19.63 14.36 0.95
CA TYR A 207 18.34 13.67 1.02
C TYR A 207 17.78 13.67 2.44
N SER A 208 16.46 13.47 2.55
CA SER A 208 15.81 13.28 3.85
C SER A 208 16.29 11.98 4.50
N ASN A 209 16.76 12.07 5.75
CA ASN A 209 17.21 10.94 6.54
C ASN A 209 16.02 10.11 7.07
N THR A 210 15.36 9.37 6.17
CA THR A 210 14.20 8.54 6.48
C THR A 210 14.38 7.14 5.89
N LEU A 211 13.80 6.13 6.54
CA LEU A 211 13.88 4.73 6.07
C LEU A 211 13.41 4.56 4.61
N PRO A 212 12.29 5.14 4.14
CA PRO A 212 11.88 4.98 2.74
C PRO A 212 12.89 5.55 1.74
N THR A 213 13.51 6.68 2.06
CA THR A 213 14.54 7.29 1.20
C THR A 213 15.76 6.39 1.13
N TYR A 214 16.26 5.97 2.29
CA TYR A 214 17.34 5.00 2.40
C TYR A 214 17.03 3.71 1.62
N MET A 215 15.83 3.14 1.77
CA MET A 215 15.44 1.90 1.07
C MET A 215 15.39 2.05 -0.45
N SER A 216 15.02 3.23 -0.96
CA SER A 216 15.03 3.50 -2.42
C SER A 216 16.44 3.55 -3.01
N ILE A 217 17.44 3.86 -2.18
CA ILE A 217 18.87 3.82 -2.53
C ILE A 217 19.41 2.41 -2.32
N ARG A 218 19.19 1.84 -1.13
CA ARG A 218 19.71 0.54 -0.69
C ARG A 218 19.27 -0.63 -1.58
N SER A 219 18.03 -0.61 -2.05
CA SER A 219 17.53 -1.63 -2.98
C SER A 219 18.21 -1.60 -4.36
N ARG A 220 18.93 -0.52 -4.70
CA ARG A 220 19.75 -0.45 -5.92
C ARG A 220 21.23 -0.71 -5.62
N THR A 221 21.77 -0.22 -4.50
CA THR A 221 23.18 -0.44 -4.11
C THR A 221 23.50 -1.88 -3.72
N ILE A 222 22.50 -2.75 -3.50
CA ILE A 222 22.69 -4.21 -3.39
C ILE A 222 23.09 -4.88 -4.72
N ALA A 223 23.14 -4.12 -5.83
CA ALA A 223 23.73 -4.50 -7.11
C ALA A 223 23.12 -5.75 -7.81
N LEU A 224 21.85 -6.08 -7.52
CA LEU A 224 21.19 -7.26 -8.08
C LEU A 224 20.59 -7.05 -9.49
N ALA A 225 20.30 -5.80 -9.87
CA ALA A 225 19.59 -5.49 -11.11
C ALA A 225 20.27 -6.04 -12.39
N PRO A 226 21.61 -5.97 -12.55
CA PRO A 226 22.27 -6.52 -13.74
C PRO A 226 22.11 -8.04 -13.90
N PHE A 227 22.04 -8.78 -12.79
CA PHE A 227 21.75 -10.23 -12.85
C PHE A 227 20.34 -10.47 -13.42
N PHE A 228 19.35 -9.74 -12.90
CA PHE A 228 17.96 -9.95 -13.30
C PHE A 228 17.70 -9.55 -14.75
N GLU A 229 18.35 -8.50 -15.27
CA GLU A 229 18.21 -8.11 -16.68
C GLU A 229 18.84 -9.11 -17.64
N VAL A 230 19.96 -9.74 -17.27
CA VAL A 230 20.52 -10.85 -18.07
C VAL A 230 19.60 -12.07 -18.03
N ILE A 231 19.07 -12.46 -16.86
CA ILE A 231 18.11 -13.57 -16.78
C ILE A 231 16.89 -13.29 -17.67
N LYS A 232 16.34 -12.08 -17.63
CA LYS A 232 15.20 -11.74 -18.49
C LYS A 232 15.56 -11.76 -19.97
N THR A 233 16.68 -11.17 -20.37
CA THR A 233 17.08 -11.11 -21.79
C THR A 233 17.43 -12.46 -22.39
N GLU A 234 18.00 -13.37 -21.60
CA GLU A 234 18.39 -14.72 -22.05
C GLU A 234 17.23 -15.72 -22.03
N TYR A 235 16.29 -15.57 -21.10
CA TYR A 235 15.26 -16.60 -20.85
C TYR A 235 13.82 -16.17 -21.22
N LEU A 236 13.54 -14.89 -21.51
CA LEU A 236 12.22 -14.43 -21.97
C LEU A 236 12.19 -14.24 -23.49
N ALA A 237 11.01 -14.48 -24.09
CA ALA A 237 10.77 -14.13 -25.49
C ALA A 237 10.43 -12.64 -25.64
N ASP A 238 10.55 -12.09 -26.86
CA ASP A 238 10.29 -10.67 -27.13
C ASP A 238 8.87 -10.23 -26.73
N ALA A 239 7.87 -11.09 -26.93
CA ALA A 239 6.49 -10.82 -26.54
C ALA A 239 6.32 -10.68 -25.01
N ASP A 240 7.13 -11.40 -24.22
CA ASP A 240 7.03 -11.42 -22.75
C ASP A 240 7.48 -10.07 -22.13
N TRP A 241 8.21 -9.23 -22.88
CA TRP A 241 8.62 -7.89 -22.45
C TRP A 241 7.45 -6.92 -22.29
N ALA A 242 6.25 -7.24 -22.81
CA ALA A 242 5.04 -6.50 -22.49
C ALA A 242 4.72 -6.50 -20.98
N LEU A 243 5.20 -7.51 -20.25
CA LEU A 243 5.03 -7.64 -18.80
C LEU A 243 6.12 -6.93 -17.98
N ASN A 244 7.04 -6.19 -18.63
CA ASN A 244 8.17 -5.52 -17.97
C ASN A 244 7.79 -4.64 -16.76
N PRO A 245 6.65 -3.91 -16.74
CA PRO A 245 6.24 -3.17 -15.55
C PRO A 245 6.03 -4.05 -14.31
N ILE A 246 5.55 -5.29 -14.47
CA ILE A 246 5.36 -6.23 -13.35
C ILE A 246 6.71 -6.85 -12.95
N TRP A 247 7.57 -7.15 -13.93
CA TRP A 247 8.95 -7.60 -13.68
C TRP A 247 9.75 -6.61 -12.82
N GLN A 248 9.68 -5.32 -13.13
CA GLN A 248 10.36 -4.28 -12.38
C GLN A 248 9.89 -4.20 -10.93
N LYS A 249 8.58 -4.40 -10.68
CA LYS A 249 8.04 -4.47 -9.31
C LYS A 249 8.61 -5.66 -8.55
N LEU A 250 8.58 -6.86 -9.15
CA LEU A 250 9.16 -8.06 -8.52
C LEU A 250 10.66 -7.89 -8.23
N GLN A 251 11.44 -7.42 -9.19
CA GLN A 251 12.88 -7.17 -9.01
C GLN A 251 13.17 -6.19 -7.88
N LYS A 252 12.40 -5.10 -7.79
CA LYS A 252 12.54 -4.10 -6.74
C LYS A 252 12.26 -4.68 -5.36
N GLU A 253 11.21 -5.48 -5.21
CA GLU A 253 10.88 -6.11 -3.93
C GLU A 253 11.94 -7.14 -3.52
N VAL A 254 12.42 -7.97 -4.45
CA VAL A 254 13.51 -8.92 -4.19
C VAL A 254 14.80 -8.20 -3.76
N ALA A 255 15.13 -7.08 -4.41
CA ALA A 255 16.31 -6.30 -4.05
C ALA A 255 16.15 -5.59 -2.68
N CYS A 256 14.93 -5.12 -2.37
CA CYS A 256 14.58 -4.62 -1.04
C CYS A 256 14.77 -5.68 0.04
N VAL A 257 14.26 -6.90 -0.20
CA VAL A 257 14.44 -8.06 0.68
C VAL A 257 15.92 -8.33 0.94
N ALA A 258 16.73 -8.44 -0.12
CA ALA A 258 18.16 -8.69 0.01
C ALA A 258 18.89 -7.58 0.78
N GLY A 259 18.59 -6.31 0.49
CA GLY A 259 19.16 -5.18 1.22
C GLY A 259 18.84 -5.22 2.72
N LEU A 260 17.58 -5.48 3.07
CA LEU A 260 17.15 -5.58 4.46
C LEU A 260 17.74 -6.79 5.19
N GLN A 261 17.91 -7.93 4.51
CA GLN A 261 18.62 -9.08 5.07
C GLN A 261 20.07 -8.72 5.42
N ASN A 262 20.75 -7.99 4.52
CA ASN A 262 22.12 -7.53 4.76
C ASN A 262 22.20 -6.63 6.00
N ASP A 263 21.32 -5.63 6.08
CA ASP A 263 21.28 -4.67 7.18
C ASP A 263 20.95 -5.33 8.52
N MET A 264 19.98 -6.25 8.57
CA MET A 264 19.60 -6.89 9.84
C MET A 264 20.61 -7.92 10.32
N ILE A 265 21.24 -8.67 9.41
CA ILE A 265 22.28 -9.65 9.78
C ILE A 265 23.58 -8.95 10.15
N GLY A 266 23.88 -7.81 9.51
CA GLY A 266 25.04 -6.98 9.82
C GLY A 266 24.89 -6.02 10.99
N LEU A 267 23.66 -5.80 11.45
CA LEU A 267 23.30 -4.77 12.43
C LEU A 267 24.24 -4.65 13.62
N VAL A 268 24.59 -5.76 14.26
CA VAL A 268 25.41 -5.71 15.48
C VAL A 268 26.78 -5.12 15.19
N ARG A 269 27.42 -5.57 14.11
CA ARG A 269 28.72 -5.04 13.70
C ARG A 269 28.60 -3.60 13.22
N ASP A 270 27.58 -3.30 12.41
CA ASP A 270 27.38 -1.94 11.89
C ASP A 270 27.16 -0.93 13.05
N LEU A 271 26.51 -1.34 14.14
CA LEU A 271 26.43 -0.55 15.37
C LEU A 271 27.77 -0.39 16.10
N GLU A 272 28.62 -1.42 16.12
CA GLU A 272 29.96 -1.40 16.73
C GLU A 272 30.94 -0.52 15.95
N ASP A 273 30.88 -0.60 14.62
CA ASP A 273 31.71 0.17 13.69
C ASP A 273 31.19 1.62 13.53
N GLY A 274 29.97 1.91 14.00
CA GLY A 274 29.34 3.21 13.88
C GLY A 274 28.87 3.54 12.46
N GLU A 275 28.55 2.51 11.68
CA GLU A 275 28.15 2.61 10.27
C GLU A 275 26.79 3.32 10.15
N PRO A 276 26.72 4.50 9.50
CA PRO A 276 25.47 5.22 9.36
C PRO A 276 24.50 4.59 8.33
N LEU A 277 24.99 3.80 7.37
CA LEU A 277 24.18 3.21 6.31
C LEU A 277 23.62 1.83 6.70
N ASN A 278 22.63 1.86 7.58
CA ASN A 278 21.86 0.68 7.95
C ASN A 278 20.41 1.09 8.24
N GLY A 279 19.42 0.37 7.71
CA GLY A 279 18.01 0.75 7.84
C GLY A 279 17.54 0.90 9.29
N VAL A 280 18.08 0.10 10.22
CA VAL A 280 17.76 0.21 11.66
C VAL A 280 18.41 1.46 12.25
N VAL A 281 19.67 1.74 11.89
CA VAL A 281 20.41 2.92 12.35
C VAL A 281 19.75 4.21 11.86
N VAL A 282 19.37 4.26 10.57
CA VAL A 282 18.63 5.37 9.96
C VAL A 282 17.32 5.65 10.71
N LEU A 283 16.55 4.60 11.03
CA LEU A 283 15.34 4.75 11.86
C LEU A 283 15.65 5.28 13.25
N MET A 284 16.68 4.76 13.91
CA MET A 284 17.06 5.17 15.26
C MET A 284 17.43 6.66 15.31
N GLN A 285 18.13 7.18 14.29
CA GLN A 285 18.50 8.59 14.21
C GLN A 285 17.29 9.55 14.16
N GLY A 286 16.11 9.06 13.75
CA GLY A 286 14.86 9.83 13.80
C GLY A 286 14.30 10.06 15.21
N PHE A 287 14.76 9.31 16.22
CA PHE A 287 14.30 9.45 17.60
C PHE A 287 15.10 10.55 18.35
N ARG A 288 14.45 11.67 18.68
CA ARG A 288 15.05 12.89 19.27
C ARG A 288 15.71 12.76 20.66
N SER A 289 15.74 11.58 21.27
CA SER A 289 16.25 11.38 22.66
C SER A 289 17.62 10.72 22.76
N ILE A 290 18.34 10.50 21.66
CA ILE A 290 19.65 9.83 21.72
C ILE A 290 20.70 10.81 22.26
N VAL A 291 21.08 10.61 23.52
CA VAL A 291 22.35 11.13 24.03
C VAL A 291 23.45 10.51 23.15
N LYS A 292 24.22 11.35 22.44
CA LYS A 292 25.39 10.91 21.68
C LYS A 292 26.20 9.94 22.56
N ASN A 293 26.35 8.69 22.11
CA ASN A 293 27.12 7.60 22.73
C ASN A 293 26.40 6.71 23.76
N GLN A 294 25.07 6.69 23.85
CA GLN A 294 24.33 5.62 24.54
C GLN A 294 23.31 4.93 23.64
N LEU A 295 23.49 3.61 23.44
CA LEU A 295 22.57 2.75 22.69
C LEU A 295 21.32 2.45 23.55
N ASP A 296 20.19 3.08 23.24
CA ASP A 296 18.90 2.74 23.85
C ASP A 296 18.40 1.40 23.28
N ARG A 297 18.51 0.33 24.09
CA ARG A 297 18.08 -1.03 23.71
C ARG A 297 16.58 -1.13 23.41
N GLY A 298 15.75 -0.29 24.04
CA GLY A 298 14.31 -0.24 23.79
C GLY A 298 13.99 0.35 22.42
N VAL A 299 14.66 1.44 22.05
CA VAL A 299 14.54 2.06 20.71
C VAL A 299 15.11 1.14 19.63
N LEU A 300 16.28 0.53 19.88
CA LEU A 300 16.90 -0.44 18.96
C LEU A 300 15.96 -1.61 18.66
N SER A 301 15.37 -2.22 19.69
CA SER A 301 14.44 -3.34 19.53
C SER A 301 13.19 -2.95 18.72
N LYS A 302 12.64 -1.75 18.96
CA LYS A 302 11.50 -1.22 18.20
C LYS A 302 11.86 -0.96 16.73
N CYS A 303 13.00 -0.33 16.46
CA CYS A 303 13.46 -0.05 15.09
C CYS A 303 13.75 -1.35 14.34
N LEU A 304 14.40 -2.32 14.98
CA LEU A 304 14.64 -3.64 14.42
C LEU A 304 13.33 -4.36 14.09
N ALA A 305 12.32 -4.28 14.96
CA ALA A 305 11.00 -4.86 14.70
C ALA A 305 10.30 -4.21 13.47
N LEU A 306 10.45 -2.89 13.29
CA LEU A 306 9.91 -2.19 12.12
C LEU A 306 10.62 -2.61 10.83
N VAL A 307 11.95 -2.64 10.81
CA VAL A 307 12.72 -3.09 9.63
C VAL A 307 12.42 -4.57 9.30
N ASN A 308 12.29 -5.42 10.32
CA ASN A 308 11.89 -6.81 10.16
C ASN A 308 10.48 -6.95 9.56
N ALA A 309 9.54 -6.08 9.96
CA ALA A 309 8.20 -6.06 9.38
C ALA A 309 8.21 -5.64 7.90
N GLU A 310 8.97 -4.60 7.54
CA GLU A 310 9.12 -4.14 6.15
C GLU A 310 9.74 -5.22 5.25
N HIS A 311 10.71 -5.96 5.76
CA HIS A 311 11.28 -7.13 5.06
C HIS A 311 10.18 -8.17 4.76
N ASN A 312 9.42 -8.59 5.77
CA ASN A 312 8.39 -9.62 5.60
C ASN A 312 7.25 -9.17 4.70
N GLN A 313 6.94 -7.87 4.69
CA GLN A 313 5.97 -7.28 3.77
C GLN A 313 6.49 -7.30 2.33
N SER A 314 7.78 -6.99 2.12
CA SER A 314 8.44 -7.08 0.81
C SER A 314 8.42 -8.51 0.26
N VAL A 315 8.63 -9.51 1.11
CA VAL A 315 8.48 -10.93 0.75
C VAL A 315 7.05 -11.26 0.35
N ALA A 316 6.03 -10.76 1.07
CA ALA A 316 4.64 -10.95 0.69
C ALA A 316 4.32 -10.35 -0.69
N ARG A 317 4.78 -9.13 -0.97
CA ARG A 317 4.63 -8.47 -2.28
C ARG A 317 5.33 -9.24 -3.40
N CYS A 318 6.45 -9.93 -3.12
CA CYS A 318 7.06 -10.81 -4.10
C CYS A 318 6.12 -11.94 -4.57
N PHE A 319 5.40 -12.60 -3.65
CA PHE A 319 4.41 -13.62 -4.00
C PHE A 319 3.23 -13.05 -4.79
N GLU A 320 2.78 -11.84 -4.43
CA GLU A 320 1.72 -11.15 -5.16
C GLU A 320 2.15 -10.82 -6.61
N HIS A 321 3.34 -10.26 -6.81
CA HIS A 321 3.84 -9.96 -8.15
C HIS A 321 4.10 -11.22 -8.99
N MET A 322 4.52 -12.33 -8.37
CA MET A 322 4.62 -13.62 -9.04
C MET A 322 3.24 -14.11 -9.51
N THR A 323 2.21 -13.97 -8.68
CA THR A 323 0.82 -14.30 -9.04
C THR A 323 0.29 -13.38 -10.16
N GLN A 324 0.62 -12.09 -10.11
CA GLN A 324 0.26 -11.13 -11.15
C GLN A 324 0.92 -11.44 -12.49
N LEU A 325 2.21 -11.83 -12.47
CA LEU A 325 2.93 -12.27 -13.68
C LEU A 325 2.26 -13.48 -14.32
N HIS A 326 1.93 -14.49 -13.52
CA HIS A 326 1.22 -15.68 -13.99
C HIS A 326 -0.13 -15.31 -14.66
N ARG A 327 -0.99 -14.56 -13.98
CA ARG A 327 -2.30 -14.15 -14.52
C ARG A 327 -2.19 -13.30 -15.78
N ALA A 328 -1.22 -12.38 -15.82
CA ALA A 328 -0.99 -11.52 -16.97
C ALA A 328 -0.44 -12.31 -18.18
N ALA A 329 0.42 -13.30 -17.93
CA ALA A 329 0.90 -14.21 -18.95
C ALA A 329 -0.25 -15.00 -19.58
N GLU A 330 -1.14 -15.58 -18.77
CA GLU A 330 -2.35 -16.29 -19.25
C GLU A 330 -3.25 -15.38 -20.08
N ALA A 331 -3.51 -14.16 -19.61
CA ALA A 331 -4.38 -13.20 -20.30
C ALA A 331 -3.79 -12.67 -21.62
N SER A 332 -2.46 -12.59 -21.73
CA SER A 332 -1.76 -12.10 -22.92
C SER A 332 -1.74 -13.08 -24.10
N GLY A 333 -2.25 -14.31 -23.91
CA GLY A 333 -2.15 -15.37 -24.89
C GLY A 333 -0.71 -15.87 -25.06
N CYS A 334 0.13 -15.73 -24.03
CA CYS A 334 1.51 -16.21 -24.05
C CYS A 334 1.52 -17.72 -24.37
N THR A 335 2.35 -18.12 -25.33
CA THR A 335 2.42 -19.51 -25.79
C THR A 335 3.09 -20.44 -24.77
N ASP A 336 3.82 -19.88 -23.81
CA ASP A 336 4.55 -20.63 -22.78
C ASP A 336 4.59 -19.83 -21.45
N VAL A 337 3.51 -19.94 -20.68
CA VAL A 337 3.42 -19.37 -19.33
C VAL A 337 4.49 -19.96 -18.40
N GLY A 338 4.88 -21.22 -18.61
CA GLY A 338 5.89 -21.91 -17.81
C GLY A 338 7.26 -21.24 -17.87
N ARG A 339 7.63 -20.65 -19.02
CA ARG A 339 8.85 -19.83 -19.17
C ARG A 339 8.83 -18.60 -18.28
N ILE A 340 7.72 -17.86 -18.27
CA ILE A 340 7.55 -16.66 -17.42
C ILE A 340 7.64 -17.06 -15.95
N GLU A 341 6.94 -18.12 -15.54
CA GLU A 341 7.03 -18.62 -14.17
C GLU A 341 8.45 -19.02 -13.81
N SER A 342 9.21 -19.64 -14.74
CA SER A 342 10.60 -20.02 -14.50
C SER A 342 11.51 -18.83 -14.25
N VAL A 343 11.37 -17.76 -15.03
CA VAL A 343 12.14 -16.54 -14.82
C VAL A 343 11.76 -15.86 -13.50
N ALA A 344 10.47 -15.84 -13.15
CA ALA A 344 10.01 -15.33 -11.86
C ALA A 344 10.61 -16.12 -10.68
N ARG A 345 10.68 -17.45 -10.80
CA ARG A 345 11.34 -18.30 -9.80
C ARG A 345 12.83 -18.02 -9.66
N HIS A 346 13.56 -17.84 -10.77
CA HIS A 346 14.99 -17.51 -10.72
C HIS A 346 15.25 -16.22 -9.95
N ILE A 347 14.41 -15.19 -10.18
CA ILE A 347 14.52 -13.90 -9.49
C ILE A 347 14.12 -14.06 -8.02
N LEU A 348 12.99 -14.71 -7.74
CA LEU A 348 12.47 -14.84 -6.37
C LEU A 348 13.35 -15.69 -5.45
N MET A 349 14.02 -16.71 -6.02
CA MET A 349 14.94 -17.59 -5.28
C MET A 349 16.10 -16.81 -4.64
N MET A 350 16.43 -15.64 -5.18
CA MET A 350 17.41 -14.72 -4.59
C MET A 350 17.09 -14.38 -3.12
N CYS A 351 15.80 -14.31 -2.73
CA CYS A 351 15.43 -14.03 -1.34
C CYS A 351 15.92 -15.10 -0.35
N GLU A 352 15.86 -16.38 -0.72
CA GLU A 352 16.34 -17.48 0.12
C GLU A 352 17.86 -17.63 0.02
N THR A 353 18.40 -17.59 -1.20
CA THR A 353 19.83 -17.86 -1.44
C THR A 353 20.71 -16.72 -0.92
N HIS A 354 20.25 -15.47 -1.01
CA HIS A 354 20.91 -14.33 -0.37
C HIS A 354 20.93 -14.49 1.15
N LEU A 355 19.81 -14.87 1.78
CA LEU A 355 19.74 -15.08 3.23
C LEU A 355 20.73 -16.16 3.69
N ARG A 356 20.82 -17.27 2.96
CA ARG A 356 21.78 -18.35 3.23
C ARG A 356 23.22 -17.88 3.09
N TRP A 357 23.51 -17.07 2.09
CA TRP A 357 24.85 -16.53 1.88
C TRP A 357 25.27 -15.57 3.01
N CYS A 358 24.44 -14.57 3.33
CA CYS A 358 24.80 -13.60 4.37
C CYS A 358 24.90 -14.26 5.76
N SER A 359 24.02 -15.20 6.09
CA SER A 359 24.08 -15.94 7.36
C SER A 359 25.25 -16.93 7.47
N SER A 360 25.73 -17.50 6.36
CA SER A 360 26.86 -18.45 6.34
C SER A 360 28.23 -17.78 6.16
N SER A 361 28.27 -16.52 5.73
CA SER A 361 29.53 -15.82 5.53
C SER A 361 30.29 -15.68 6.84
N LYS A 362 31.63 -15.88 6.80
CA LYS A 362 32.52 -15.72 7.95
C LYS A 362 32.46 -14.33 8.59
N ARG A 363 31.88 -13.37 7.86
CA ARG A 363 31.72 -11.97 8.21
C ARG A 363 30.65 -11.73 9.31
N TYR A 364 29.72 -12.67 9.56
CA TYR A 364 28.60 -12.48 10.52
C TYR A 364 28.39 -13.57 11.59
N ARG A 365 29.06 -14.74 11.52
CA ARG A 365 29.01 -15.88 12.49
C ARG A 365 27.70 -15.99 13.30
N LEU A 366 26.62 -16.44 12.66
CA LEU A 366 25.38 -16.81 13.35
C LEU A 366 25.21 -18.34 13.30
N GLU A 367 24.97 -18.98 14.45
CA GLU A 367 24.50 -20.37 14.51
C GLU A 367 23.01 -20.39 14.13
N VAL A 368 22.70 -20.67 12.86
CA VAL A 368 21.32 -20.78 12.39
C VAL A 368 20.76 -22.15 12.77
N GLY A 369 19.91 -22.20 13.79
CA GLY A 369 19.10 -23.37 14.13
C GLY A 369 17.85 -23.45 13.24
N VAL A 370 17.88 -24.27 12.19
CA VAL A 370 16.69 -24.61 11.40
C VAL A 370 15.93 -25.71 12.12
N ASN A 371 14.71 -25.42 12.57
CA ASN A 371 13.84 -26.40 13.24
C ASN A 371 13.15 -27.29 12.19
N THR A 372 13.79 -28.39 11.81
CA THR A 372 13.24 -29.43 10.92
C THR A 372 12.36 -30.41 11.70
N ALA A 373 11.10 -30.08 11.95
CA ALA A 373 10.12 -31.06 12.44
C ALA A 373 8.67 -30.55 12.26
N GLN A 374 8.15 -30.52 11.03
CA GLN A 374 6.71 -30.58 10.74
C GLN A 374 6.47 -30.59 9.21
N THR A 375 6.78 -31.71 8.55
CA THR A 375 6.36 -31.91 7.14
C THR A 375 6.30 -33.39 6.80
N GLN A 376 5.50 -34.17 7.54
CA GLN A 376 5.05 -35.49 7.07
C GLN A 376 3.64 -35.74 7.60
N GLN A 377 2.62 -35.36 6.82
CA GLN A 377 1.37 -36.09 6.60
C GLN A 377 0.40 -35.20 5.81
N MET A 378 0.18 -35.55 4.56
CA MET A 378 -1.07 -35.45 3.78
C MET A 378 -0.74 -35.35 2.29
N ALA A 379 -0.53 -36.50 1.65
CA ALA A 379 -0.52 -36.61 0.20
C ALA A 379 -1.09 -37.98 -0.19
N THR A 380 -2.38 -38.04 -0.52
CA THR A 380 -2.95 -39.02 -1.46
C THR A 380 -4.37 -38.59 -1.87
N SER A 381 -4.55 -38.08 -3.09
CA SER A 381 -5.62 -38.46 -4.04
C SER A 381 -5.50 -37.66 -5.35
N PRO A 382 -5.65 -38.28 -6.54
CA PRO A 382 -5.44 -37.61 -7.83
C PRO A 382 -6.75 -37.02 -8.41
N PRO A 383 -6.72 -35.87 -9.11
CA PRO A 383 -7.91 -35.29 -9.72
C PRO A 383 -8.23 -35.88 -11.10
N GLN A 384 -9.52 -36.13 -11.32
CA GLN A 384 -10.11 -36.58 -12.59
C GLN A 384 -10.30 -35.42 -13.58
N GLN A 385 -10.11 -35.69 -14.87
CA GLN A 385 -10.36 -34.77 -15.99
C GLN A 385 -11.86 -34.61 -16.31
N PRO A 386 -12.32 -33.42 -16.70
CA PRO A 386 -13.60 -33.25 -17.39
C PRO A 386 -13.43 -33.22 -18.93
N PRO A 387 -14.48 -33.57 -19.70
CA PRO A 387 -14.43 -33.78 -21.15
C PRO A 387 -14.65 -32.48 -21.96
N PRO A 388 -14.35 -32.47 -23.27
CA PRO A 388 -14.38 -31.27 -24.10
C PRO A 388 -15.75 -31.08 -24.77
N THR A 389 -16.17 -29.84 -25.00
CA THR A 389 -17.20 -29.55 -26.02
C THR A 389 -17.02 -28.17 -26.62
N GLN A 390 -17.10 -28.13 -27.95
CA GLN A 390 -16.93 -26.99 -28.85
C GLN A 390 -18.22 -26.16 -29.01
N MET A 391 -18.01 -24.98 -29.62
CA MET A 391 -18.88 -24.24 -30.56
C MET A 391 -19.48 -22.89 -30.10
N ALA A 392 -18.89 -21.86 -30.72
CA ALA A 392 -19.38 -20.56 -31.19
C ALA A 392 -20.87 -20.19 -31.02
N VAL A 393 -21.13 -18.93 -30.63
CA VAL A 393 -22.30 -18.14 -31.06
C VAL A 393 -21.92 -16.64 -31.17
N GLU A 394 -22.54 -16.00 -32.16
CA GLU A 394 -22.31 -14.70 -32.78
C GLU A 394 -22.64 -13.45 -31.93
N ARG A 395 -22.07 -12.30 -32.34
CA ARG A 395 -22.43 -10.96 -31.86
C ARG A 395 -23.74 -10.47 -32.51
N PRO A 396 -24.69 -9.84 -31.78
CA PRO A 396 -25.77 -9.12 -32.41
C PRO A 396 -25.38 -7.67 -32.74
N ALA A 397 -25.85 -7.21 -33.91
CA ALA A 397 -25.76 -5.85 -34.43
C ALA A 397 -26.90 -4.94 -33.87
N PRO A 398 -26.82 -3.60 -34.02
CA PRO A 398 -27.64 -2.65 -33.26
C PRO A 398 -29.02 -2.40 -33.89
N THR A 399 -30.05 -2.29 -33.05
CA THR A 399 -31.43 -1.91 -33.44
C THR A 399 -31.72 -0.43 -33.21
N GLN A 400 -32.39 0.17 -34.19
CA GLN A 400 -32.87 1.56 -34.26
C GLN A 400 -34.11 1.86 -33.40
N PRO A 401 -34.46 3.16 -33.16
CA PRO A 401 -35.35 3.59 -32.10
C PRO A 401 -36.83 3.61 -32.52
N SER A 402 -37.74 3.35 -31.57
CA SER A 402 -39.18 3.53 -31.80
C SER A 402 -39.94 4.01 -30.54
N GLN A 403 -40.61 5.15 -30.76
CA GLN A 403 -41.87 5.65 -30.17
C GLN A 403 -41.85 6.34 -28.79
N ALA A 404 -42.01 7.66 -28.87
CA ALA A 404 -42.31 8.57 -27.78
C ALA A 404 -43.73 8.34 -27.24
N GLN A 405 -43.84 7.97 -25.97
CA GLN A 405 -45.08 8.05 -25.20
C GLN A 405 -45.16 9.42 -24.51
N THR A 406 -46.32 10.06 -24.68
CA THR A 406 -46.77 11.31 -24.06
C THR A 406 -46.51 11.34 -22.54
N ALA A 407 -45.68 12.29 -22.10
CA ALA A 407 -45.31 12.48 -20.71
C ALA A 407 -46.45 13.15 -19.91
N VAL A 408 -47.10 12.37 -19.05
CA VAL A 408 -47.86 12.91 -17.91
C VAL A 408 -46.85 13.59 -16.98
N SER A 409 -47.04 14.89 -16.71
CA SER A 409 -46.24 15.66 -15.75
C SER A 409 -46.29 14.99 -14.37
N LYS A 410 -45.24 14.22 -14.02
CA LYS A 410 -45.07 13.67 -12.67
C LYS A 410 -44.60 14.78 -11.73
N GLN A 411 -45.44 15.19 -10.81
CA GLN A 411 -45.05 16.09 -9.71
C GLN A 411 -44.18 15.30 -8.71
N LEU A 412 -43.05 15.87 -8.31
CA LEU A 412 -42.19 15.32 -7.26
C LEU A 412 -42.54 15.98 -5.93
N ILE A 413 -42.94 15.18 -4.94
CA ILE A 413 -43.22 15.66 -3.58
C ILE A 413 -41.97 15.46 -2.73
N VAL A 414 -41.49 16.54 -2.13
CA VAL A 414 -40.36 16.55 -1.20
C VAL A 414 -40.79 16.99 0.19
N GLN A 415 -40.03 16.60 1.20
CA GLN A 415 -40.28 16.91 2.60
C GLN A 415 -39.00 17.39 3.32
N SER A 416 -39.17 17.95 4.51
CA SER A 416 -38.07 18.27 5.42
C SER A 416 -38.17 17.44 6.69
N ASN A 417 -37.04 17.05 7.25
CA ASN A 417 -36.95 16.44 8.57
C ASN A 417 -35.78 17.09 9.32
N GLY A 418 -36.10 17.90 10.34
CA GLY A 418 -35.08 18.68 11.05
C GLY A 418 -34.29 19.58 10.11
N ILE A 419 -32.97 19.39 10.05
CA ILE A 419 -32.04 20.17 9.21
C ILE A 419 -31.94 19.65 7.77
N PHE A 420 -32.60 18.53 7.46
CA PHE A 420 -32.56 17.89 6.15
C PHE A 420 -33.75 18.38 5.32
N HIS A 421 -33.48 18.96 4.16
CA HIS A 421 -34.48 19.57 3.29
C HIS A 421 -34.49 18.90 1.92
N GLY A 422 -35.62 18.96 1.21
CA GLY A 422 -35.74 18.39 -0.14
C GLY A 422 -35.70 16.86 -0.19
N LEU A 423 -35.95 16.18 0.94
CA LEU A 423 -35.94 14.73 1.02
C LEU A 423 -37.07 14.11 0.19
N PRO A 424 -36.84 12.97 -0.46
CA PRO A 424 -37.88 12.31 -1.23
C PRO A 424 -39.01 11.81 -0.32
N THR A 425 -40.20 11.73 -0.90
CA THR A 425 -41.31 10.95 -0.36
C THR A 425 -41.44 9.66 -1.15
N PHE A 426 -41.94 8.61 -0.50
CA PHE A 426 -42.14 7.30 -1.13
C PHE A 426 -43.63 7.04 -1.25
N PRO A 427 -44.10 6.56 -2.42
CA PRO A 427 -45.51 6.25 -2.60
C PRO A 427 -45.88 5.07 -1.70
N ASP A 428 -47.09 5.14 -1.13
CA ASP A 428 -47.66 4.11 -0.27
C ASP A 428 -48.18 2.94 -1.11
N THR A 429 -47.25 2.19 -1.69
CA THR A 429 -47.51 1.04 -2.56
C THR A 429 -47.07 -0.25 -1.87
N PRO A 430 -47.73 -1.40 -2.13
CA PRO A 430 -47.31 -2.69 -1.57
C PRO A 430 -45.83 -3.03 -1.81
N GLU A 431 -45.23 -2.55 -2.91
CA GLU A 431 -43.82 -2.75 -3.25
C GLU A 431 -42.85 -2.06 -2.27
N ASN A 432 -43.30 -1.02 -1.56
CA ASN A 432 -42.51 -0.19 -0.65
C ASN A 432 -42.93 -0.35 0.83
N GLN A 433 -43.72 -1.37 1.15
CA GLN A 433 -44.21 -1.64 2.50
C GLN A 433 -43.60 -2.91 3.08
N ASN A 434 -43.42 -2.93 4.40
CA ASN A 434 -43.00 -4.11 5.16
C ASN A 434 -41.73 -4.81 4.62
N LEU A 435 -40.76 -4.03 4.15
CA LEU A 435 -39.51 -4.50 3.57
C LEU A 435 -38.54 -5.02 4.64
N THR A 436 -37.70 -5.97 4.25
CA THR A 436 -36.61 -6.49 5.08
C THR A 436 -35.26 -6.00 4.60
N ALA A 437 -34.51 -5.34 5.49
CA ALA A 437 -33.17 -4.83 5.23
C ALA A 437 -32.10 -5.69 5.91
N LEU A 438 -30.97 -5.86 5.23
CA LEU A 438 -29.72 -6.36 5.82
C LEU A 438 -28.66 -5.26 5.74
N VAL A 439 -28.27 -4.73 6.90
CA VAL A 439 -27.30 -3.63 7.03
C VAL A 439 -26.00 -4.18 7.60
N THR A 440 -24.95 -4.21 6.80
CA THR A 440 -23.61 -4.62 7.26
C THR A 440 -22.81 -3.43 7.77
N GLY A 441 -21.92 -3.64 8.74
CA GLY A 441 -21.20 -2.54 9.38
C GLY A 441 -22.13 -1.63 10.18
N ALA A 442 -23.21 -2.18 10.74
CA ALA A 442 -24.29 -1.43 11.37
C ALA A 442 -23.86 -0.56 12.58
N THR A 443 -22.78 -0.94 13.26
CA THR A 443 -22.17 -0.16 14.36
C THR A 443 -21.21 0.93 13.87
N GLY A 444 -20.90 0.94 12.58
CA GLY A 444 -20.08 1.95 11.93
C GLY A 444 -20.86 3.23 11.62
N LEU A 445 -20.12 4.27 11.22
CA LEU A 445 -20.66 5.62 11.02
C LEU A 445 -21.80 5.67 9.99
N SER A 446 -21.62 5.08 8.80
CA SER A 446 -22.69 5.05 7.79
C SER A 446 -23.80 4.08 8.17
N GLY A 447 -23.42 2.85 8.60
CA GLY A 447 -24.36 1.80 8.91
C GLY A 447 -25.35 2.20 10.02
N TYR A 448 -24.88 2.90 11.05
CA TYR A 448 -25.77 3.35 12.13
C TYR A 448 -26.79 4.39 11.66
N ASN A 449 -26.36 5.36 10.85
CA ASN A 449 -27.27 6.35 10.28
C ASN A 449 -28.28 5.70 9.31
N MET A 450 -27.87 4.66 8.58
CA MET A 450 -28.79 3.84 7.79
C MET A 450 -29.84 3.18 8.70
N VAL A 451 -29.41 2.49 9.77
CA VAL A 451 -30.34 1.85 10.73
C VAL A 451 -31.32 2.88 11.29
N ARG A 452 -30.87 4.09 11.66
CA ARG A 452 -31.75 5.18 12.12
C ARG A 452 -32.79 5.59 11.08
N ALA A 453 -32.38 5.76 9.82
CA ALA A 453 -33.31 6.14 8.75
C ALA A 453 -34.38 5.06 8.51
N LEU A 454 -33.99 3.79 8.45
CA LEU A 454 -34.90 2.66 8.25
C LEU A 454 -35.82 2.46 9.48
N ALA A 455 -35.28 2.61 10.69
CA ALA A 455 -36.04 2.53 11.94
C ALA A 455 -37.05 3.68 12.07
N ALA A 456 -36.79 4.86 11.51
CA ALA A 456 -37.74 5.96 11.49
C ALA A 456 -38.93 5.76 10.51
N ALA A 457 -38.93 4.70 9.69
CA ALA A 457 -39.92 4.46 8.65
C ALA A 457 -40.68 3.12 8.83
N PRO A 458 -41.53 2.97 9.88
CA PRO A 458 -42.17 1.71 10.24
C PRO A 458 -43.10 1.11 9.19
N GLN A 459 -43.76 1.94 8.38
CA GLN A 459 -44.62 1.45 7.30
C GLN A 459 -43.81 0.82 6.16
N ARG A 460 -42.59 1.34 5.92
CA ARG A 460 -41.72 0.88 4.83
C ARG A 460 -40.88 -0.32 5.21
N TRP A 461 -40.28 -0.32 6.40
CA TRP A 461 -39.33 -1.35 6.83
C TRP A 461 -39.91 -2.16 7.97
N GLY A 462 -40.26 -3.43 7.72
CA GLY A 462 -40.81 -4.32 8.73
C GLY A 462 -39.74 -4.94 9.63
N LYS A 463 -38.55 -5.21 9.07
CA LYS A 463 -37.45 -5.88 9.75
C LYS A 463 -36.10 -5.38 9.28
N ILE A 464 -35.16 -5.19 10.22
CA ILE A 464 -33.81 -4.67 9.94
C ILE A 464 -32.81 -5.59 10.65
N TYR A 465 -32.04 -6.35 9.87
CA TYR A 465 -30.93 -7.17 10.37
C TYR A 465 -29.63 -6.37 10.32
N CYS A 466 -28.99 -6.21 11.47
CA CYS A 466 -27.74 -5.48 11.64
C CYS A 466 -26.58 -6.46 11.79
N LEU A 467 -25.63 -6.43 10.86
CA LEU A 467 -24.46 -7.31 10.90
C LEU A 467 -23.22 -6.54 11.31
N SER A 468 -22.59 -6.99 12.39
CA SER A 468 -21.23 -6.60 12.78
C SER A 468 -20.60 -7.70 13.62
N SER A 469 -19.28 -7.84 13.56
CA SER A 469 -18.57 -8.90 14.31
C SER A 469 -18.66 -8.72 15.83
N ARG A 470 -18.74 -7.48 16.30
CA ARG A 470 -18.89 -7.14 17.72
C ARG A 470 -20.36 -6.89 18.05
N PRO A 471 -20.80 -7.25 19.27
CA PRO A 471 -22.08 -6.78 19.81
C PRO A 471 -22.17 -5.25 19.73
N PRO A 472 -23.36 -4.69 19.47
CA PRO A 472 -23.56 -3.25 19.52
C PRO A 472 -23.32 -2.74 20.94
N PRO A 473 -22.85 -1.49 21.10
CA PRO A 473 -22.74 -0.89 22.42
C PRO A 473 -24.13 -0.71 23.05
N ASP A 474 -24.21 -0.66 24.38
CA ASP A 474 -25.47 -0.59 25.12
C ASP A 474 -26.41 0.52 24.60
N ASN A 475 -25.84 1.66 24.20
CA ASN A 475 -26.57 2.84 23.75
C ASN A 475 -26.99 2.80 22.27
N PHE A 476 -26.72 1.71 21.55
CA PHE A 476 -27.02 1.60 20.12
C PHE A 476 -28.52 1.75 19.82
N PHE A 477 -29.37 1.19 20.68
CA PHE A 477 -30.82 1.16 20.46
C PHE A 477 -31.55 2.41 20.97
N ASP A 478 -30.89 3.23 21.80
CA ASP A 478 -31.51 4.36 22.50
C ASP A 478 -32.12 5.38 21.52
N ASP A 479 -31.40 5.71 20.45
CA ASP A 479 -31.82 6.72 19.47
C ASP A 479 -32.79 6.18 18.39
N LEU A 480 -33.20 4.91 18.49
CA LEU A 480 -34.08 4.26 17.50
C LEU A 480 -35.57 4.31 17.89
N GLY A 481 -35.89 4.72 19.12
CA GLY A 481 -37.27 4.79 19.62
C GLY A 481 -38.04 3.48 19.46
N GLU A 482 -39.32 3.55 19.10
CA GLU A 482 -40.15 2.35 18.83
C GLU A 482 -39.60 1.49 17.69
N GLY A 483 -38.78 2.07 16.80
CA GLY A 483 -38.12 1.34 15.71
C GLY A 483 -37.14 0.28 16.18
N ALA A 484 -36.63 0.38 17.42
CA ALA A 484 -35.72 -0.61 18.01
C ALA A 484 -36.29 -2.04 17.99
N GLN A 485 -37.62 -2.20 18.13
CA GLN A 485 -38.28 -3.51 18.13
C GLN A 485 -38.16 -4.27 16.79
N ARG A 486 -37.90 -3.55 15.69
CA ARG A 486 -37.72 -4.12 14.35
C ARG A 486 -36.25 -4.38 14.01
N VAL A 487 -35.32 -3.96 14.87
CA VAL A 487 -33.88 -4.09 14.66
C VAL A 487 -33.36 -5.31 15.41
N GLU A 488 -32.70 -6.21 14.69
CA GLU A 488 -32.07 -7.39 15.25
C GLU A 488 -30.59 -7.40 14.88
N HIS A 489 -29.72 -7.52 15.89
CA HIS A 489 -28.29 -7.65 15.66
C HIS A 489 -27.90 -9.12 15.48
N LEU A 490 -27.06 -9.38 14.48
CA LEU A 490 -26.46 -10.67 14.20
C LEU A 490 -24.92 -10.52 14.27
N PRO A 491 -24.25 -11.22 15.21
CA PRO A 491 -22.80 -11.19 15.31
C PRO A 491 -22.19 -12.01 14.17
N VAL A 492 -21.73 -11.33 13.13
CA VAL A 492 -21.16 -11.98 11.94
C VAL A 492 -19.81 -11.34 11.60
N ASN A 493 -18.78 -12.16 11.52
CA ASN A 493 -17.45 -11.74 11.11
C ASN A 493 -17.19 -12.16 9.67
N PHE A 494 -17.08 -11.18 8.76
CA PHE A 494 -16.84 -11.47 7.33
C PHE A 494 -15.42 -11.94 7.02
N LEU A 495 -14.53 -12.05 8.01
CA LEU A 495 -13.24 -12.74 7.87
C LEU A 495 -13.33 -14.24 8.14
N ASP A 496 -14.45 -14.72 8.69
CA ASP A 496 -14.68 -16.14 8.88
C ASP A 496 -14.92 -16.84 7.54
N ASP A 497 -14.94 -18.17 7.57
CA ASP A 497 -15.23 -18.98 6.39
C ASP A 497 -16.63 -18.65 5.82
N PRO A 498 -16.78 -18.52 4.49
CA PRO A 498 -18.07 -18.22 3.87
C PRO A 498 -19.21 -19.16 4.27
N SER A 499 -18.94 -20.44 4.52
CA SER A 499 -19.97 -21.39 4.95
C SER A 499 -20.46 -21.13 6.37
N GLU A 500 -19.61 -20.64 7.27
CA GLU A 500 -20.02 -20.24 8.62
C GLU A 500 -20.87 -18.97 8.59
N ILE A 501 -20.48 -17.99 7.77
CA ILE A 501 -21.27 -16.77 7.54
C ILE A 501 -22.65 -17.15 6.97
N ALA A 502 -22.69 -18.07 6.00
CA ALA A 502 -23.93 -18.54 5.40
C ALA A 502 -24.84 -19.24 6.41
N ARG A 503 -24.27 -20.10 7.28
CA ARG A 503 -25.00 -20.77 8.36
C ARG A 503 -25.67 -19.76 9.29
N LEU A 504 -24.92 -18.78 9.79
CA LEU A 504 -25.43 -17.73 10.69
C LEU A 504 -26.54 -16.90 10.05
N LEU A 505 -26.42 -16.59 8.75
CA LEU A 505 -27.46 -15.90 8.00
C LEU A 505 -28.73 -16.75 7.90
N GLN A 506 -28.62 -18.02 7.51
CA GLN A 506 -29.78 -18.91 7.33
C GLN A 506 -30.53 -19.19 8.63
N GLU A 507 -29.85 -19.20 9.78
CA GLU A 507 -30.48 -19.45 11.08
C GLU A 507 -31.46 -18.36 11.51
N LYS A 508 -31.29 -17.14 11.00
CA LYS A 508 -31.99 -15.94 11.50
C LYS A 508 -32.71 -15.13 10.43
N VAL A 509 -32.19 -15.13 9.21
CA VAL A 509 -32.70 -14.35 8.09
C VAL A 509 -33.47 -15.27 7.16
N GLN A 510 -34.80 -15.10 7.13
CA GLN A 510 -35.68 -15.90 6.27
C GLN A 510 -35.82 -15.32 4.86
N HIS A 511 -35.77 -13.99 4.76
CA HIS A 511 -35.97 -13.22 3.53
C HIS A 511 -35.20 -11.90 3.61
N VAL A 512 -34.79 -11.36 2.47
CA VAL A 512 -34.17 -10.04 2.37
C VAL A 512 -34.63 -9.33 1.10
N ASP A 513 -35.10 -8.09 1.22
CA ASP A 513 -35.44 -7.27 0.05
C ASP A 513 -34.26 -6.41 -0.38
N HIS A 514 -33.52 -5.85 0.58
CA HIS A 514 -32.46 -4.88 0.32
C HIS A 514 -31.24 -5.13 1.19
N ILE A 515 -30.06 -5.13 0.58
CA ILE A 515 -28.78 -5.21 1.28
C ILE A 515 -28.09 -3.84 1.21
N PHE A 516 -27.61 -3.36 2.35
CA PHE A 516 -26.78 -2.16 2.46
C PHE A 516 -25.40 -2.54 3.02
N TYR A 517 -24.36 -2.37 2.20
CA TYR A 517 -23.00 -2.78 2.55
C TYR A 517 -22.13 -1.60 2.99
N PHE A 518 -21.82 -1.56 4.29
CA PHE A 518 -20.93 -0.55 4.91
C PHE A 518 -19.75 -1.14 5.68
N SER A 519 -19.58 -2.47 5.65
CA SER A 519 -18.45 -3.12 6.31
C SER A 519 -17.11 -2.64 5.73
N TYR A 520 -16.20 -2.24 6.63
CA TYR A 520 -14.89 -1.73 6.28
C TYR A 520 -13.88 -2.13 7.34
N LEU A 521 -12.66 -2.46 6.92
CA LEU A 521 -11.53 -2.69 7.81
C LEU A 521 -10.37 -1.77 7.44
N GLN A 522 -9.95 -0.98 8.42
CA GLN A 522 -8.72 -0.20 8.35
C GLN A 522 -7.62 -0.95 9.09
N PRO A 523 -6.60 -1.46 8.39
CA PRO A 523 -5.39 -1.94 9.05
C PRO A 523 -4.78 -0.83 9.91
N ALA A 524 -4.11 -1.21 11.00
CA ALA A 524 -3.44 -0.23 11.87
C ALA A 524 -2.46 0.62 11.04
N PRO A 525 -2.51 1.96 11.12
CA PRO A 525 -1.58 2.81 10.39
C PRO A 525 -0.15 2.50 10.86
N LYS A 526 0.73 2.16 9.93
CA LYS A 526 2.17 1.98 10.15
C LYS A 526 2.91 3.13 9.44
N GLY A 527 3.60 3.99 10.20
CA GLY A 527 4.45 5.05 9.64
C GLY A 527 4.13 6.47 10.13
N ASP A 528 4.94 7.43 9.67
CA ASP A 528 4.92 8.84 10.09
C ASP A 528 3.68 9.63 9.61
N VAL A 529 3.53 10.82 10.21
CA VAL A 529 2.60 11.89 9.89
C VAL A 529 2.40 12.02 8.37
N LEU A 530 1.16 11.84 7.90
CA LEU A 530 0.70 11.89 6.49
C LEU A 530 0.85 10.61 5.65
N ASN A 531 1.40 9.50 6.17
CA ASN A 531 1.47 8.20 5.47
C ASN A 531 0.22 7.31 5.64
N LEU A 532 -0.97 7.89 5.86
CA LEU A 532 -2.21 7.12 6.04
C LEU A 532 -2.54 6.19 4.85
N TRP A 533 -1.97 6.48 3.68
CA TRP A 533 -2.26 5.83 2.40
C TRP A 533 -1.08 5.01 1.86
N ALA A 534 0.01 4.86 2.62
CA ALA A 534 1.21 4.13 2.17
C ALA A 534 1.00 2.60 1.99
N HIS A 535 -0.12 2.06 2.48
CA HIS A 535 -0.45 0.62 2.46
C HIS A 535 -1.74 0.33 1.68
N ALA A 536 -1.89 0.92 0.49
CA ALA A 536 -3.06 0.72 -0.36
C ALA A 536 -3.33 -0.78 -0.63
N ASP A 537 -2.30 -1.61 -0.78
CA ASP A 537 -2.43 -3.05 -1.04
C ASP A 537 -2.95 -3.85 0.16
N GLU A 538 -2.43 -3.61 1.38
CA GLU A 538 -2.95 -4.28 2.60
C GLU A 538 -4.41 -3.89 2.84
N LEU A 539 -4.71 -2.60 2.70
CA LEU A 539 -6.06 -2.08 2.81
C LEU A 539 -6.97 -2.72 1.76
N ALA A 540 -6.48 -2.87 0.53
CA ALA A 540 -7.25 -3.46 -0.55
C ALA A 540 -7.52 -4.94 -0.33
N THR A 541 -6.50 -5.72 -0.04
CA THR A 541 -6.63 -7.15 0.24
C THR A 541 -7.62 -7.41 1.39
N ALA A 542 -7.54 -6.64 2.48
CA ALA A 542 -8.45 -6.76 3.61
C ALA A 542 -9.93 -6.52 3.22
N ASN A 543 -10.21 -5.40 2.54
CA ASN A 543 -11.60 -5.01 2.22
C ASN A 543 -12.20 -5.82 1.06
N VAL A 544 -11.38 -6.27 0.10
CA VAL A 544 -11.83 -7.21 -0.93
C VAL A 544 -12.16 -8.56 -0.31
N THR A 545 -11.36 -9.04 0.64
CA THR A 545 -11.62 -10.31 1.34
C THR A 545 -12.94 -10.27 2.10
N LEU A 546 -13.20 -9.22 2.88
CA LEU A 546 -14.47 -9.04 3.59
C LEU A 546 -15.69 -9.05 2.65
N PHE A 547 -15.57 -8.36 1.51
CA PHE A 547 -16.66 -8.28 0.54
C PHE A 547 -16.86 -9.63 -0.16
N ASN A 548 -15.78 -10.26 -0.60
CA ASN A 548 -15.82 -11.53 -1.32
C ASN A 548 -16.35 -12.68 -0.44
N ASN A 549 -15.93 -12.76 0.83
CA ASN A 549 -16.44 -13.76 1.76
C ASN A 549 -17.95 -13.60 2.00
N PHE A 550 -18.42 -12.35 2.15
CA PHE A 550 -19.86 -12.08 2.30
C PHE A 550 -20.65 -12.47 1.04
N ILE A 551 -20.13 -12.18 -0.15
CA ILE A 551 -20.75 -12.57 -1.42
C ILE A 551 -20.79 -14.10 -1.59
N GLN A 552 -19.70 -14.80 -1.29
CA GLN A 552 -19.66 -16.27 -1.31
C GLN A 552 -20.62 -16.88 -0.30
N ALA A 553 -20.77 -16.26 0.87
CA ALA A 553 -21.74 -16.69 1.87
C ALA A 553 -23.17 -16.53 1.35
N LEU A 554 -23.52 -15.37 0.76
CA LEU A 554 -24.83 -15.15 0.15
C LEU A 554 -25.16 -16.18 -0.94
N GLN A 555 -24.19 -16.53 -1.78
CA GLN A 555 -24.33 -17.56 -2.81
C GLN A 555 -24.64 -18.97 -2.25
N GLN A 556 -24.33 -19.22 -0.98
CA GLN A 556 -24.67 -20.46 -0.27
C GLN A 556 -26.03 -20.38 0.44
N THR A 557 -26.72 -19.25 0.37
CA THR A 557 -28.06 -19.06 0.97
C THR A 557 -29.14 -18.89 -0.11
N PRO A 558 -30.42 -19.14 0.21
CA PRO A 558 -31.52 -18.79 -0.69
C PRO A 558 -31.82 -17.27 -0.71
N LEU A 559 -31.04 -16.44 0.00
CA LEU A 559 -31.30 -15.01 0.18
C LEU A 559 -30.92 -14.24 -1.08
N THR A 560 -31.91 -13.83 -1.86
CA THR A 560 -31.71 -13.01 -3.07
C THR A 560 -32.35 -11.64 -2.88
N PRO A 561 -31.56 -10.55 -2.81
CA PRO A 561 -32.11 -9.22 -2.65
C PRO A 561 -32.68 -8.68 -3.97
N ARG A 562 -33.65 -7.77 -3.90
CA ARG A 562 -34.07 -6.94 -5.03
C ARG A 562 -33.00 -5.91 -5.38
N ARG A 563 -32.40 -5.29 -4.35
CA ARG A 563 -31.28 -4.35 -4.48
C ARG A 563 -30.12 -4.67 -3.55
N PHE A 564 -28.91 -4.56 -4.09
CA PHE A 564 -27.69 -4.51 -3.31
C PHE A 564 -27.03 -3.12 -3.43
N MET A 565 -26.97 -2.38 -2.34
CA MET A 565 -26.32 -1.07 -2.24
C MET A 565 -24.93 -1.23 -1.62
N LEU A 566 -23.89 -0.84 -2.35
CA LEU A 566 -22.51 -0.80 -1.88
C LEU A 566 -22.08 0.65 -1.65
N GLN A 567 -21.66 0.98 -0.43
CA GLN A 567 -21.00 2.25 -0.17
C GLN A 567 -19.50 2.12 -0.42
N THR A 568 -18.98 2.95 -1.34
CA THR A 568 -17.54 3.14 -1.55
C THR A 568 -17.13 4.51 -1.00
N GLY A 569 -16.70 5.45 -1.85
CA GLY A 569 -16.33 6.80 -1.44
C GLY A 569 -15.65 7.62 -2.54
N SER A 570 -15.40 8.89 -2.24
CA SER A 570 -14.74 9.85 -3.14
C SER A 570 -13.31 9.47 -3.51
N LYS A 571 -12.68 8.53 -2.78
CA LYS A 571 -11.41 7.91 -3.19
C LYS A 571 -11.49 7.21 -4.54
N HIS A 572 -12.68 6.91 -5.07
CA HIS A 572 -12.86 6.44 -6.44
C HIS A 572 -12.11 7.32 -7.46
N TYR A 573 -12.02 8.63 -7.19
CA TYR A 573 -11.37 9.64 -8.05
C TYR A 573 -9.90 9.92 -7.68
N ALA A 574 -9.34 9.16 -6.72
CA ALA A 574 -7.96 9.27 -6.26
C ALA A 574 -7.53 10.66 -5.74
N PHE A 575 -8.45 11.43 -5.14
CA PHE A 575 -8.14 12.75 -4.56
C PHE A 575 -6.98 12.74 -3.53
N TYR A 576 -6.75 11.61 -2.87
CA TYR A 576 -5.66 11.43 -1.91
C TYR A 576 -4.28 11.26 -2.56
N LEU A 577 -4.20 11.12 -3.89
CA LEU A 577 -2.94 11.06 -4.64
C LEU A 577 -2.58 12.41 -5.28
N GLY A 578 -3.51 13.35 -5.33
CA GLY A 578 -3.31 14.70 -5.88
C GLY A 578 -4.52 15.22 -6.67
N PRO A 579 -4.34 16.32 -7.43
CA PRO A 579 -5.40 16.91 -8.23
C PRO A 579 -6.04 15.93 -9.22
N ALA A 580 -7.34 15.70 -9.07
CA ALA A 580 -8.16 14.98 -10.04
C ALA A 580 -8.97 15.95 -10.91
N SER A 581 -9.71 15.41 -11.88
CA SER A 581 -10.72 16.18 -12.62
C SER A 581 -11.83 16.61 -11.68
N ILE A 582 -12.14 17.91 -11.65
CA ILE A 582 -13.19 18.48 -10.78
C ILE A 582 -14.13 19.40 -11.57
N PRO A 583 -15.44 19.42 -11.22
CA PRO A 583 -16.09 18.52 -10.29
C PRO A 583 -16.08 17.07 -10.82
N ALA A 584 -15.78 16.10 -9.96
CA ALA A 584 -15.69 14.70 -10.38
C ALA A 584 -17.09 14.16 -10.73
N PHE A 585 -17.18 13.43 -11.84
CA PHE A 585 -18.40 12.85 -12.36
C PHE A 585 -18.36 11.32 -12.24
N GLU A 586 -19.53 10.68 -12.08
CA GLU A 586 -19.60 9.23 -11.99
C GLU A 586 -19.15 8.51 -13.27
N THR A 587 -19.11 9.24 -14.39
CA THR A 587 -18.60 8.80 -15.70
C THR A 587 -17.08 8.90 -15.83
N ASP A 588 -16.39 9.52 -14.87
CA ASP A 588 -14.93 9.62 -14.91
C ASP A 588 -14.30 8.22 -14.84
N PRO A 589 -13.22 7.98 -15.60
CA PRO A 589 -12.60 6.66 -15.65
C PRO A 589 -11.94 6.31 -14.31
N ARG A 590 -11.81 5.00 -14.06
CA ARG A 590 -11.03 4.47 -12.93
C ARG A 590 -9.58 4.96 -13.02
N VAL A 591 -8.99 5.32 -11.88
CA VAL A 591 -7.61 5.81 -11.77
C VAL A 591 -6.73 4.66 -11.30
N HIS A 592 -5.78 4.22 -12.14
CA HIS A 592 -4.94 3.04 -11.89
C HIS A 592 -3.54 3.37 -11.37
N ILE A 593 -3.38 4.50 -10.68
CA ILE A 593 -2.10 4.91 -10.08
C ILE A 593 -1.73 4.01 -8.91
N ASP A 594 -2.71 3.61 -8.10
CA ASP A 594 -2.58 2.62 -7.02
C ASP A 594 -3.73 1.59 -7.06
N ARG A 595 -3.67 0.58 -6.19
CA ARG A 595 -4.71 -0.45 -6.08
C ARG A 595 -5.87 0.05 -5.21
N ASN A 596 -6.86 0.65 -5.85
CA ASN A 596 -8.10 1.04 -5.18
C ASN A 596 -9.11 -0.11 -5.13
N PHE A 597 -9.36 -0.65 -3.94
CA PHE A 597 -10.25 -1.80 -3.73
C PHE A 597 -11.72 -1.57 -4.08
N TYR A 598 -12.16 -0.31 -4.20
CA TYR A 598 -13.52 0.00 -4.64
C TYR A 598 -13.81 -0.63 -6.00
N TYR A 599 -12.84 -0.64 -6.91
CA TYR A 599 -13.02 -1.18 -8.25
C TYR A 599 -13.27 -2.68 -8.24
N GLU A 600 -12.51 -3.43 -7.42
CA GLU A 600 -12.70 -4.87 -7.24
C GLU A 600 -14.06 -5.19 -6.58
N GLN A 601 -14.47 -4.40 -5.59
CA GLN A 601 -15.80 -4.55 -4.97
C GLN A 601 -16.94 -4.26 -5.96
N GLU A 602 -16.83 -3.20 -6.78
CA GLU A 602 -17.80 -2.89 -7.83
C GLU A 602 -17.90 -4.04 -8.86
N ASP A 603 -16.77 -4.63 -9.26
CA ASP A 603 -16.73 -5.74 -10.22
C ASP A 603 -17.37 -7.01 -9.65
N ILE A 604 -17.04 -7.38 -8.41
CA ILE A 604 -17.65 -8.51 -7.69
C ILE A 604 -19.16 -8.29 -7.51
N LEU A 605 -19.57 -7.08 -7.11
CA LEU A 605 -20.98 -6.72 -6.93
C LEU A 605 -21.77 -6.89 -8.22
N SER A 606 -21.26 -6.32 -9.32
CA SER A 606 -21.89 -6.40 -10.63
C SER A 606 -22.02 -7.86 -11.11
N ALA A 607 -20.97 -8.67 -10.91
CA ALA A 607 -21.00 -10.10 -11.23
C ALA A 607 -22.03 -10.87 -10.39
N TYR A 608 -22.04 -10.65 -9.06
CA TYR A 608 -23.00 -11.29 -8.16
C TYR A 608 -24.44 -10.95 -8.53
N CYS A 609 -24.77 -9.66 -8.65
CA CYS A 609 -26.12 -9.22 -8.97
C CYS A 609 -26.62 -9.76 -10.32
N ARG A 610 -25.75 -9.81 -11.34
CA ARG A 610 -26.08 -10.49 -12.61
C ARG A 610 -26.37 -11.97 -12.44
N SER A 611 -25.63 -12.67 -11.58
CA SER A 611 -25.78 -14.12 -11.39
C SER A 611 -27.10 -14.51 -10.71
N VAL A 612 -27.65 -13.65 -9.85
CA VAL A 612 -28.87 -13.91 -9.08
C VAL A 612 -30.10 -13.11 -9.57
N GLY A 613 -29.94 -12.29 -10.61
CA GLY A 613 -31.02 -11.43 -11.12
C GLY A 613 -31.36 -10.24 -10.22
N ALA A 614 -30.48 -9.90 -9.27
CA ALA A 614 -30.61 -8.71 -8.44
C ALA A 614 -30.09 -7.47 -9.19
N ALA A 615 -30.53 -6.29 -8.78
CA ALA A 615 -29.94 -5.04 -9.25
C ALA A 615 -29.04 -4.42 -8.18
N TRP A 616 -28.13 -3.53 -8.58
CA TRP A 616 -27.17 -2.91 -7.66
C TRP A 616 -27.19 -1.39 -7.68
N ASN A 617 -26.63 -0.79 -6.63
CA ASN A 617 -26.28 0.63 -6.55
C ASN A 617 -24.90 0.78 -5.92
N VAL A 618 -24.18 1.83 -6.32
CA VAL A 618 -22.93 2.24 -5.65
C VAL A 618 -23.06 3.68 -5.18
N ALA A 619 -22.81 3.95 -3.91
CA ALA A 619 -22.80 5.30 -3.34
C ALA A 619 -21.36 5.74 -3.04
N ARG A 620 -20.98 6.96 -3.45
CA ARG A 620 -19.62 7.52 -3.33
C ARG A 620 -19.60 8.77 -2.45
N PRO A 621 -19.69 8.63 -1.11
CA PRO A 621 -19.64 9.78 -0.19
C PRO A 621 -18.25 10.41 -0.11
N SER A 622 -18.21 11.68 0.29
CA SER A 622 -17.00 12.40 0.73
C SER A 622 -16.72 12.13 2.22
N TYR A 623 -16.01 13.03 2.90
CA TYR A 623 -15.82 12.97 4.34
C TYR A 623 -17.16 12.93 5.08
N ILE A 624 -17.37 11.85 5.83
CA ILE A 624 -18.66 11.59 6.47
C ILE A 624 -18.76 12.35 7.79
N ILE A 625 -19.83 13.12 7.96
CA ILE A 625 -20.21 13.78 9.21
C ILE A 625 -21.19 12.90 9.97
N GLY A 626 -20.88 12.57 11.21
CA GLY A 626 -21.80 11.92 12.15
C GLY A 626 -21.09 11.45 13.43
N ALA A 627 -21.85 10.87 14.35
CA ALA A 627 -21.35 10.42 15.65
C ALA A 627 -21.73 8.96 15.93
N VAL A 628 -20.74 8.14 16.27
CA VAL A 628 -20.91 6.77 16.75
C VAL A 628 -19.82 6.45 17.78
N ARG A 629 -20.09 5.57 18.74
CA ARG A 629 -19.18 5.29 19.87
C ARG A 629 -17.84 4.67 19.45
N ASP A 630 -17.87 3.68 18.56
CA ASP A 630 -16.71 2.86 18.20
C ASP A 630 -16.05 3.26 16.86
N GLY A 631 -16.43 4.40 16.28
CA GLY A 631 -15.97 4.87 14.98
C GLY A 631 -14.86 5.92 15.05
N THR A 632 -13.60 5.49 15.20
CA THR A 632 -12.45 6.42 15.30
C THR A 632 -11.90 6.93 13.96
N LEU A 633 -12.43 6.46 12.81
CA LEU A 633 -12.21 7.11 11.51
C LEU A 633 -13.21 8.24 11.31
N ASN A 634 -13.07 9.27 12.13
CA ASN A 634 -13.94 10.42 12.14
C ASN A 634 -13.10 11.67 12.39
N HIS A 635 -12.98 12.52 11.38
CA HIS A 635 -12.14 13.71 11.40
C HIS A 635 -12.61 14.74 12.44
N LEU A 636 -13.91 14.73 12.79
CA LEU A 636 -14.49 15.63 13.78
C LEU A 636 -14.09 15.29 15.23
N ILE A 637 -13.73 14.04 15.52
CA ILE A 637 -13.20 13.65 16.83
C ILE A 637 -11.90 14.40 17.09
N GLY A 638 -10.96 14.37 16.13
CA GLY A 638 -9.69 15.09 16.26
C GLY A 638 -9.88 16.61 16.34
N PHE A 639 -10.81 17.18 15.58
CA PHE A 639 -11.09 18.63 15.63
C PHE A 639 -11.70 19.07 16.96
N GLY A 640 -12.67 18.32 17.49
CA GLY A 640 -13.28 18.61 18.79
C GLY A 640 -12.26 18.52 19.93
N ILE A 641 -11.38 17.51 19.90
CA ILE A 641 -10.30 17.36 20.89
C ILE A 641 -9.29 18.50 20.77
N TYR A 642 -8.84 18.81 19.54
CA TYR A 642 -7.91 19.90 19.28
C TYR A 642 -8.46 21.24 19.78
N ALA A 643 -9.70 21.58 19.40
CA ALA A 643 -10.33 22.82 19.80
C ALA A 643 -10.51 22.93 21.32
N ALA A 644 -10.97 21.86 21.97
CA ALA A 644 -11.17 21.84 23.42
C ALA A 644 -9.85 21.98 24.19
N VAL A 645 -8.79 21.28 23.77
CA VAL A 645 -7.48 21.34 24.44
C VAL A 645 -6.84 22.71 24.23
N GLN A 646 -6.84 23.26 23.02
CA GLN A 646 -6.30 24.60 22.77
C GLN A 646 -7.05 25.66 23.58
N ALA A 647 -8.38 25.58 23.64
CA ALA A 647 -9.19 26.48 24.46
C ALA A 647 -8.87 26.36 25.96
N HIS A 648 -8.68 25.14 26.47
CA HIS A 648 -8.27 24.90 27.86
C HIS A 648 -6.88 25.48 28.17
N LEU A 649 -5.95 25.38 27.22
CA LEU A 649 -4.60 25.93 27.33
C LEU A 649 -4.53 27.46 27.11
N GLY A 650 -5.65 28.10 26.75
CA GLY A 650 -5.66 29.52 26.38
C GLY A 650 -4.86 29.83 25.11
N GLN A 651 -4.67 28.84 24.24
CA GLN A 651 -3.94 28.96 22.99
C GLN A 651 -4.89 29.11 21.80
N ALA A 652 -4.38 29.68 20.70
CA ALA A 652 -5.14 29.77 19.47
C ALA A 652 -5.34 28.37 18.85
N ILE A 653 -6.55 28.14 18.33
CA ILE A 653 -6.94 27.00 17.52
C ILE A 653 -6.43 27.29 16.10
N ALA A 654 -5.13 27.13 15.91
CA ALA A 654 -4.45 27.42 14.65
C ALA A 654 -4.87 26.43 13.55
N PHE A 655 -4.90 26.89 12.31
CA PHE A 655 -5.09 26.01 11.17
C PHE A 655 -3.75 25.41 10.72
N PRO A 656 -3.63 24.09 10.51
CA PRO A 656 -2.35 23.47 10.18
C PRO A 656 -1.86 23.79 8.76
N GLY A 657 -2.79 23.99 7.81
CA GLY A 657 -2.49 24.20 6.39
C GLY A 657 -2.20 25.65 5.98
N ASP A 658 -2.05 25.87 4.68
CA ASP A 658 -1.89 27.21 4.08
C ASP A 658 -3.24 27.81 3.64
N TYR A 659 -3.19 29.03 3.09
CA TYR A 659 -4.38 29.71 2.55
C TYR A 659 -5.07 28.93 1.43
N ARG A 660 -4.33 28.11 0.66
CA ARG A 660 -4.94 27.26 -0.39
C ARG A 660 -5.77 26.15 0.25
N ALA A 661 -5.24 25.51 1.28
CA ALA A 661 -5.96 24.49 2.04
C ALA A 661 -7.15 25.07 2.84
N TRP A 662 -7.03 26.32 3.28
CA TRP A 662 -8.07 27.07 3.98
C TRP A 662 -9.25 27.45 3.07
N ASP A 663 -8.97 28.03 1.90
CA ASP A 663 -9.99 28.56 0.99
C ASP A 663 -10.46 27.57 -0.09
N ARG A 664 -9.83 26.39 -0.22
CA ARG A 664 -10.28 25.39 -1.20
C ARG A 664 -11.71 24.94 -0.92
N GLU A 665 -12.52 24.95 -1.97
CA GLU A 665 -13.86 24.36 -1.92
C GLU A 665 -13.77 22.84 -1.86
N GLN A 666 -14.60 22.27 -1.00
CA GLN A 666 -14.80 20.83 -0.85
C GLN A 666 -16.28 20.55 -0.59
N VAL A 667 -16.64 19.28 -0.61
CA VAL A 667 -17.97 18.81 -0.22
C VAL A 667 -17.89 17.89 0.97
N GLN A 668 -18.87 17.99 1.87
CA GLN A 668 -19.04 17.10 3.02
C GLN A 668 -20.22 16.15 2.81
N SER A 669 -20.27 15.07 3.57
CA SER A 669 -21.34 14.06 3.45
C SER A 669 -21.91 13.69 4.81
N THR A 670 -23.04 14.29 5.16
CA THR A 670 -23.73 13.99 6.41
C THR A 670 -24.35 12.60 6.39
N GLY A 671 -23.98 11.76 7.36
CA GLY A 671 -24.36 10.35 7.41
C GLY A 671 -25.87 10.11 7.35
N MET A 672 -26.68 10.95 7.99
CA MET A 672 -28.15 10.86 7.88
C MET A 672 -28.68 11.24 6.50
N LEU A 673 -28.10 12.26 5.83
CA LEU A 673 -28.48 12.55 4.45
C LEU A 673 -28.05 11.43 3.51
N ASN A 674 -26.88 10.81 3.78
CA ASN A 674 -26.43 9.63 3.06
C ASN A 674 -27.43 8.49 3.17
N ALA A 675 -27.91 8.22 4.37
CA ALA A 675 -28.92 7.19 4.60
C ALA A 675 -30.23 7.46 3.83
N TYR A 676 -30.75 8.69 3.82
CA TYR A 676 -31.94 9.03 3.04
C TYR A 676 -31.74 8.89 1.53
N PHE A 677 -30.57 9.26 1.04
CA PHE A 677 -30.22 9.11 -0.36
C PHE A 677 -30.11 7.63 -0.74
N GLU A 678 -29.42 6.83 0.07
CA GLU A 678 -29.21 5.41 -0.18
C GLU A 678 -30.52 4.61 -0.08
N GLU A 679 -31.42 4.97 0.85
CA GLU A 679 -32.81 4.46 0.85
C GLU A 679 -33.51 4.83 -0.46
N TRP A 680 -33.39 6.08 -0.91
CA TRP A 680 -33.96 6.53 -2.18
C TRP A 680 -33.40 5.79 -3.39
N LEU A 681 -32.10 5.50 -3.41
CA LEU A 681 -31.46 4.73 -4.46
C LEU A 681 -32.11 3.36 -4.58
N VAL A 682 -32.26 2.64 -3.47
CA VAL A 682 -32.73 1.26 -3.55
C VAL A 682 -34.21 1.15 -3.91
N LEU A 683 -35.02 2.14 -3.52
CA LEU A 683 -36.47 2.19 -3.75
C LEU A 683 -36.88 2.90 -5.06
N THR A 684 -35.95 3.55 -5.77
CA THR A 684 -36.27 4.24 -7.03
C THR A 684 -35.90 3.37 -8.22
N GLY A 685 -36.88 2.76 -8.90
CA GLY A 685 -36.60 1.81 -9.99
C GLY A 685 -35.63 2.32 -11.09
N LYS A 686 -35.63 3.62 -11.40
CA LYS A 686 -34.75 4.21 -12.43
C LYS A 686 -33.28 4.25 -12.06
N THR A 687 -32.92 4.25 -10.78
CA THR A 687 -31.52 4.32 -10.32
C THR A 687 -30.81 2.97 -10.43
N ALA A 688 -31.44 1.96 -11.05
CA ALA A 688 -30.94 0.61 -11.05
C ALA A 688 -29.62 0.43 -11.81
N ASN A 689 -28.68 -0.30 -11.21
CA ASN A 689 -27.37 -0.63 -11.78
C ASN A 689 -26.54 0.62 -12.10
N GLU A 690 -26.59 1.59 -11.19
CA GLU A 690 -25.93 2.88 -11.34
C GLU A 690 -25.13 3.24 -10.08
N ALA A 691 -23.99 3.91 -10.31
CA ALA A 691 -23.20 4.56 -9.29
C ALA A 691 -23.58 6.05 -9.16
N PHE A 692 -23.56 6.58 -7.94
CA PHE A 692 -23.89 7.97 -7.64
C PHE A 692 -22.88 8.59 -6.66
N ASN A 693 -22.47 9.82 -6.96
CA ASN A 693 -21.84 10.69 -5.98
C ASN A 693 -22.87 11.16 -4.97
N ILE A 694 -22.44 11.33 -3.72
CA ILE A 694 -23.29 11.81 -2.66
C ILE A 694 -22.57 12.78 -1.73
N HIS A 695 -23.19 13.94 -1.50
CA HIS A 695 -22.73 14.95 -0.57
C HIS A 695 -23.89 15.87 -0.17
N ASP A 696 -23.64 16.79 0.75
CA ASP A 696 -24.63 17.66 1.40
C ASP A 696 -25.36 18.64 0.46
N GLY A 697 -24.91 18.74 -0.78
CA GLY A 697 -25.50 19.57 -1.82
C GLY A 697 -25.19 21.07 -1.73
N LEU A 698 -24.33 21.49 -0.80
CA LEU A 698 -23.92 22.88 -0.58
C LEU A 698 -22.39 23.02 -0.56
N SER A 699 -21.89 24.22 -0.86
CA SER A 699 -20.46 24.56 -0.83
C SER A 699 -19.90 24.58 0.59
N PHE A 700 -18.64 24.17 0.74
CA PHE A 700 -17.97 24.15 2.03
C PHE A 700 -16.48 24.52 1.87
N THR A 701 -15.96 25.32 2.80
CA THR A 701 -14.53 25.60 2.98
C THR A 701 -14.13 25.48 4.45
N TRP A 702 -12.89 25.05 4.70
CA TRP A 702 -12.33 25.01 6.05
C TRP A 702 -12.19 26.41 6.63
N GLY A 703 -11.88 27.41 5.80
CA GLY A 703 -11.72 28.78 6.24
C GLY A 703 -12.99 29.43 6.76
N ARG A 704 -14.16 28.94 6.33
CA ARG A 704 -15.42 29.28 6.96
C ARG A 704 -15.65 28.49 8.25
N LEU A 705 -15.32 27.20 8.30
CA LEU A 705 -15.56 26.35 9.48
C LEU A 705 -14.67 26.69 10.68
N TRP A 706 -13.37 26.94 10.47
CA TRP A 706 -12.40 27.08 11.56
C TRP A 706 -12.76 28.20 12.57
N PRO A 707 -13.20 29.39 12.11
CA PRO A 707 -13.70 30.43 13.00
C PRO A 707 -14.92 29.99 13.81
N TYR A 708 -15.86 29.22 13.21
CA TYR A 708 -16.98 28.63 13.94
C TYR A 708 -16.49 27.66 15.02
N LEU A 709 -15.59 26.73 14.66
CA LEU A 709 -15.04 25.74 15.58
C LEU A 709 -14.40 26.42 16.81
N ALA A 710 -13.59 27.45 16.58
CA ALA A 710 -12.95 28.18 17.68
C ALA A 710 -13.99 28.87 18.58
N LYS A 711 -14.98 29.51 17.98
CA LYS A 711 -16.07 30.15 18.73
C LYS A 711 -16.89 29.17 19.55
N TRP A 712 -17.22 28.01 18.99
CA TRP A 712 -17.99 26.97 19.68
C TRP A 712 -17.29 26.48 20.95
N TYR A 713 -15.96 26.46 20.97
CA TYR A 713 -15.16 26.10 22.15
C TYR A 713 -14.67 27.29 22.97
N LYS A 714 -15.11 28.53 22.66
CA LYS A 714 -14.63 29.78 23.27
C LYS A 714 -13.10 29.95 23.19
N GLY A 715 -12.48 29.37 22.17
CA GLY A 715 -11.08 29.56 21.84
C GLY A 715 -10.86 30.76 20.93
N GLN A 716 -9.58 31.12 20.77
CA GLN A 716 -9.14 32.09 19.78
C GLN A 716 -8.74 31.35 18.50
N TRP A 717 -8.76 32.02 17.35
CA TRP A 717 -8.19 31.49 16.11
C TRP A 717 -7.35 32.58 15.44
N ASN A 718 -6.38 32.15 14.65
CA ASN A 718 -5.58 33.03 13.80
C ASN A 718 -5.80 32.63 12.35
N PRO A 719 -5.70 33.57 11.40
CA PRO A 719 -5.59 33.22 9.99
C PRO A 719 -4.38 32.29 9.77
N PRO A 720 -4.35 31.54 8.64
CA PRO A 720 -3.18 30.80 8.24
C PRO A 720 -1.91 31.67 8.24
N GLU A 721 -0.77 31.03 8.47
CA GLU A 721 0.52 31.72 8.54
C GLU A 721 0.88 32.40 7.19
N GLU A 722 1.42 33.62 7.25
CA GLU A 722 1.84 34.38 6.07
C GLU A 722 3.33 34.18 5.74
N ASP A 723 4.14 33.83 6.74
CA ASP A 723 5.58 33.59 6.56
C ASP A 723 5.84 32.23 5.89
N GLU A 724 6.14 32.30 4.59
CA GLU A 724 6.52 31.16 3.75
C GLU A 724 7.63 30.27 4.35
N ALA A 725 8.56 30.84 5.13
CA ALA A 725 9.68 30.08 5.70
C ALA A 725 9.26 29.10 6.80
N LYS A 726 8.06 29.27 7.38
CA LYS A 726 7.53 28.37 8.43
C LYS A 726 6.84 27.14 7.86
N TYR A 727 6.50 27.14 6.58
CA TYR A 727 5.84 26.01 5.94
C TYR A 727 6.85 24.90 5.62
N ARG A 728 6.55 23.70 6.07
CA ARG A 728 7.13 22.49 5.49
C ARG A 728 6.35 22.11 4.24
N VAL A 729 7.07 21.69 3.20
CA VAL A 729 6.49 21.25 1.92
C VAL A 729 6.82 19.78 1.73
N MET A 730 5.78 18.95 1.59
CA MET A 730 5.91 17.54 1.28
C MET A 730 5.34 17.28 -0.12
N LYS A 731 6.14 16.70 -1.02
CA LYS A 731 5.62 16.23 -2.31
C LYS A 731 4.89 14.91 -2.12
N MET A 732 3.75 14.75 -2.75
CA MET A 732 3.02 13.49 -2.73
C MET A 732 3.83 12.39 -3.45
N PRO A 733 3.80 11.12 -3.00
CA PRO A 733 4.70 10.08 -3.51
C PRO A 733 4.61 9.81 -5.02
N CYS A 734 3.42 10.01 -5.62
CA CYS A 734 3.24 9.81 -7.06
C CYS A 734 3.52 11.10 -7.83
N PRO A 735 4.44 11.08 -8.82
CA PRO A 735 4.69 12.25 -9.67
C PRO A 735 3.54 12.51 -10.67
N GLN A 736 2.72 11.50 -10.96
CA GLN A 736 1.56 11.62 -11.83
C GLN A 736 0.31 12.00 -11.03
N THR A 737 -0.40 13.05 -11.46
CA THR A 737 -1.69 13.41 -10.88
C THR A 737 -2.80 12.48 -11.39
N PRO A 738 -3.87 12.24 -10.62
CA PRO A 738 -5.03 11.46 -11.08
C PRO A 738 -5.63 11.90 -12.43
N LYS A 739 -5.60 13.20 -12.76
CA LYS A 739 -6.09 13.72 -14.05
C LYS A 739 -5.14 13.53 -15.24
N GLY A 740 -3.93 12.99 -15.01
CA GLY A 740 -2.92 12.71 -16.03
C GLY A 740 -2.06 13.90 -16.49
N TYR A 741 -2.26 15.11 -15.94
CA TYR A 741 -1.49 16.31 -16.28
C TYR A 741 -1.39 17.30 -15.12
N GLY A 742 -0.38 18.16 -15.16
CA GLY A 742 -0.14 19.19 -14.14
C GLY A 742 0.97 18.79 -13.16
N PRO A 743 1.33 19.69 -12.25
CA PRO A 743 2.42 19.46 -11.31
C PRO A 743 2.06 18.40 -10.28
N GLN A 744 3.10 17.69 -9.79
CA GLN A 744 2.99 16.82 -8.62
C GLN A 744 2.42 17.59 -7.44
N ALA A 745 1.45 16.98 -6.76
CA ALA A 745 0.78 17.60 -5.62
C ALA A 745 1.75 17.85 -4.46
N THR A 746 1.57 18.97 -3.76
CA THR A 746 2.37 19.34 -2.59
C THR A 746 1.46 19.59 -1.40
N LEU A 747 1.76 18.95 -0.27
CA LEU A 747 1.16 19.27 1.01
C LEU A 747 2.00 20.32 1.71
N ARG A 748 1.35 21.37 2.19
CA ARG A 748 1.98 22.46 2.92
C ARG A 748 1.33 22.56 4.28
N SER A 749 2.13 22.56 5.33
CA SER A 749 1.64 22.77 6.69
C SER A 749 2.72 23.39 7.59
N ILE A 750 2.29 24.01 8.67
CA ILE A 750 3.18 24.52 9.74
C ILE A 750 3.30 23.52 10.91
N PHE A 751 2.28 22.71 11.11
CA PHE A 751 2.25 21.56 12.03
C PHE A 751 1.22 20.54 11.53
N SER A 752 1.09 19.42 12.23
CA SER A 752 0.01 18.45 12.06
C SER A 752 -0.63 18.16 13.40
N LEU A 753 -1.91 17.78 13.41
CA LEU A 753 -2.62 17.36 14.60
C LEU A 753 -1.97 16.13 15.22
N LEU A 754 -1.39 15.22 14.43
CA LEU A 754 -0.63 14.10 14.99
C LEU A 754 0.61 14.60 15.75
N GLU A 755 1.44 15.47 15.18
CA GLU A 755 2.61 16.03 15.90
C GLU A 755 2.19 16.83 17.14
N TRP A 756 1.10 17.60 17.04
CA TRP A 756 0.52 18.32 18.16
C TRP A 756 0.12 17.35 19.29
N SER A 757 -0.48 16.21 18.96
CA SER A 757 -0.89 15.20 19.94
C SER A 757 0.27 14.49 20.65
N LEU A 758 1.51 14.61 20.15
CA LEU A 758 2.70 14.03 20.77
C LEU A 758 3.30 14.92 21.87
N GLN A 759 2.80 16.15 22.04
CA GLN A 759 3.36 17.09 23.00
C GLN A 759 2.91 16.74 24.44
N PRO A 760 3.82 16.61 25.43
CA PRO A 760 3.45 16.16 26.78
C PRO A 760 2.39 17.04 27.46
N HIS A 761 2.47 18.37 27.31
CA HIS A 761 1.51 19.29 27.90
C HIS A 761 0.11 19.21 27.26
N VAL A 762 0.02 18.78 26.00
CA VAL A 762 -1.26 18.55 25.30
C VAL A 762 -1.94 17.31 25.88
N GLU A 763 -1.18 16.24 26.11
CA GLU A 763 -1.70 15.02 26.73
C GLU A 763 -2.10 15.25 28.20
N GLU A 764 -1.36 16.06 28.95
CA GLU A 764 -1.72 16.48 30.31
C GLU A 764 -3.02 17.29 30.36
N ALA A 765 -3.18 18.26 29.47
CA ALA A 765 -4.41 19.04 29.33
C ALA A 765 -5.61 18.15 28.98
N TRP A 766 -5.42 17.20 28.05
CA TRP A 766 -6.44 16.21 27.75
C TRP A 766 -6.82 15.38 28.97
N ASN A 767 -5.86 14.86 29.72
CA ASN A 767 -6.13 14.04 30.91
C ASN A 767 -6.95 14.81 31.96
N THR A 768 -6.77 16.11 32.06
CA THR A 768 -7.59 16.99 32.91
C THR A 768 -9.02 17.10 32.39
N LEU A 769 -9.20 17.41 31.10
CA LEU A 769 -10.51 17.49 30.46
C LEU A 769 -11.26 16.14 30.50
N ALA A 770 -10.56 15.05 30.26
CA ALA A 770 -11.13 13.70 30.26
C ALA A 770 -11.72 13.35 31.62
N LYS A 771 -11.03 13.68 32.71
CA LYS A 771 -11.53 13.51 34.08
C LYS A 771 -12.72 14.44 34.36
N GLN A 772 -12.64 15.71 33.98
CA GLN A 772 -13.68 16.71 34.22
C GLN A 772 -15.00 16.35 33.52
N HIS A 773 -14.92 15.85 32.28
CA HIS A 773 -16.09 15.58 31.44
C HIS A 773 -16.48 14.09 31.43
N GLY A 774 -15.77 13.23 32.16
CA GLY A 774 -16.05 11.79 32.22
C GLY A 774 -15.92 11.09 30.88
N LEU A 775 -14.90 11.46 30.08
CA LEU A 775 -14.72 10.97 28.72
C LEU A 775 -14.29 9.50 28.70
N VAL A 776 -14.83 8.75 27.75
CA VAL A 776 -14.60 7.29 27.62
C VAL A 776 -13.54 6.93 26.59
N LEU A 777 -13.20 7.86 25.70
CA LEU A 777 -12.17 7.70 24.68
C LEU A 777 -10.83 8.20 25.23
N ASN A 778 -9.77 7.41 25.09
CA ASN A 778 -8.40 7.89 25.21
C ASN A 778 -7.78 8.05 23.80
N PRO A 779 -7.82 9.24 23.19
CA PRO A 779 -7.26 9.49 21.86
C PRO A 779 -5.73 9.52 21.88
N PHE A 780 -5.09 9.52 23.05
CA PHE A 780 -3.65 9.52 23.23
C PHE A 780 -3.07 8.10 23.40
N ASP A 781 -3.90 7.05 23.44
CA ASP A 781 -3.43 5.66 23.37
C ASP A 781 -2.79 5.39 21.99
N ASP A 782 -1.66 4.68 21.96
CA ASP A 782 -0.92 4.34 20.73
C ASP A 782 -1.81 3.68 19.66
N ARG A 783 -2.88 2.98 20.06
CA ARG A 783 -3.84 2.35 19.14
C ARG A 783 -4.72 3.35 18.39
N TYR A 784 -4.98 4.52 18.97
CA TYR A 784 -5.97 5.49 18.46
C TYR A 784 -5.34 6.80 18.00
N ARG A 785 -4.22 7.22 18.60
CA ARG A 785 -3.59 8.52 18.37
C ARG A 785 -3.34 8.80 16.88
N ALA A 786 -2.56 7.94 16.23
CA ALA A 786 -2.28 8.09 14.81
C ALA A 786 -3.56 8.02 13.95
N ARG A 787 -4.49 7.12 14.28
CA ARG A 787 -5.73 6.92 13.53
C ARG A 787 -6.67 8.13 13.59
N ILE A 788 -6.79 8.77 14.75
CA ILE A 788 -7.65 9.94 14.93
C ILE A 788 -7.00 11.17 14.29
N PHE A 789 -5.81 11.53 14.76
CA PHE A 789 -5.23 12.82 14.41
C PHE A 789 -4.72 12.87 12.98
N SER A 790 -4.13 11.79 12.46
CA SER A 790 -3.67 11.77 11.07
C SER A 790 -4.85 11.70 10.08
N PHE A 791 -5.99 11.11 10.48
CA PHE A 791 -7.20 11.16 9.66
C PHE A 791 -7.79 12.57 9.63
N SER A 792 -7.80 13.28 10.77
CA SER A 792 -8.14 14.70 10.81
C SER A 792 -7.18 15.55 9.97
N ASP A 793 -5.87 15.30 10.04
CA ASP A 793 -4.87 15.96 9.19
C ASP A 793 -5.17 15.77 7.70
N SER A 794 -5.56 14.56 7.28
CA SER A 794 -5.88 14.29 5.87
C SER A 794 -7.03 15.14 5.32
N ALA A 795 -7.95 15.59 6.19
CA ALA A 795 -9.09 16.40 5.79
C ALA A 795 -8.70 17.87 5.55
N VAL A 796 -7.77 18.41 6.36
CA VAL A 796 -7.42 19.84 6.35
C VAL A 796 -6.09 20.15 5.65
N ILE A 797 -5.17 19.20 5.55
CA ILE A 797 -3.88 19.38 4.89
C ILE A 797 -3.97 18.93 3.42
N GLY A 798 -3.78 19.88 2.51
CA GLY A 798 -3.78 19.68 1.05
C GLY A 798 -4.35 20.89 0.33
N ASP A 799 -3.87 21.18 -0.87
CA ASP A 799 -4.26 22.39 -1.62
C ASP A 799 -5.23 22.10 -2.78
N ALA A 800 -5.37 20.84 -3.18
CA ALA A 800 -6.28 20.44 -4.24
C ALA A 800 -7.75 20.45 -3.77
N PRO A 801 -8.69 21.06 -4.52
CA PRO A 801 -10.13 20.95 -4.24
C PRO A 801 -10.62 19.51 -4.37
N MET A 802 -11.64 19.15 -3.58
CA MET A 802 -12.24 17.81 -3.54
C MET A 802 -13.75 17.91 -3.78
N THR A 803 -14.12 18.33 -4.98
CA THR A 803 -15.52 18.55 -5.36
C THR A 803 -16.02 17.40 -6.23
N THR A 804 -17.11 16.75 -5.81
CA THR A 804 -17.86 15.79 -6.63
C THR A 804 -19.16 16.44 -7.09
N SER A 805 -19.73 15.98 -8.21
CA SER A 805 -21.01 16.50 -8.70
C SER A 805 -22.17 15.59 -8.32
N VAL A 806 -23.26 16.17 -7.84
CA VAL A 806 -24.57 15.48 -7.65
C VAL A 806 -25.52 15.68 -8.83
N ARG A 807 -25.05 16.16 -9.99
CA ARG A 807 -25.91 16.44 -11.16
C ARG A 807 -26.77 15.23 -11.56
N LYS A 808 -26.18 14.03 -11.53
CA LYS A 808 -26.83 12.78 -11.90
C LYS A 808 -27.97 12.47 -10.93
N ALA A 809 -27.72 12.61 -9.63
CA ALA A 809 -28.76 12.44 -8.61
C ALA A 809 -29.93 13.42 -8.80
N ARG A 810 -29.63 14.69 -9.12
CA ARG A 810 -30.63 15.73 -9.40
C ARG A 810 -31.46 15.40 -10.63
N GLU A 811 -30.82 14.95 -11.72
CA GLU A 811 -31.50 14.48 -12.95
C GLU A 811 -32.44 13.29 -12.67
N PHE A 812 -32.09 12.44 -11.72
CA PHE A 812 -32.91 11.30 -11.30
C PHE A 812 -33.99 11.66 -10.26
N GLY A 813 -33.98 12.89 -9.75
CA GLY A 813 -35.03 13.44 -8.88
C GLY A 813 -34.71 13.44 -7.38
N PHE A 814 -33.47 13.18 -6.96
CA PHE A 814 -33.08 13.38 -5.56
C PHE A 814 -32.79 14.87 -5.33
N LEU A 815 -33.52 15.54 -4.44
CA LEU A 815 -33.34 16.97 -4.14
C LEU A 815 -32.82 17.24 -2.72
N GLY A 816 -32.44 16.18 -1.99
CA GLY A 816 -32.00 16.29 -0.60
C GLY A 816 -30.76 17.18 -0.45
N THR A 817 -30.76 18.02 0.59
CA THR A 817 -29.66 18.91 0.99
C THR A 817 -29.62 19.10 2.50
N VAL A 818 -28.44 19.41 3.04
CA VAL A 818 -28.24 19.82 4.44
C VAL A 818 -27.11 20.83 4.53
N ASP A 819 -27.20 21.76 5.48
CA ASP A 819 -26.07 22.65 5.81
C ASP A 819 -25.00 21.89 6.59
N SER A 820 -23.83 21.71 5.96
CA SER A 820 -22.68 21.02 6.55
C SER A 820 -22.18 21.72 7.82
N TYR A 821 -22.26 23.05 7.93
CA TYR A 821 -21.80 23.76 9.14
C TYR A 821 -22.68 23.44 10.33
N ARG A 822 -24.01 23.50 10.14
CA ARG A 822 -24.99 23.08 11.15
C ARG A 822 -24.91 21.59 11.48
N SER A 823 -24.69 20.75 10.46
CA SER A 823 -24.51 19.30 10.64
C SER A 823 -23.28 18.97 11.50
N ILE A 824 -22.14 19.63 11.24
CA ILE A 824 -20.92 19.50 12.06
C ILE A 824 -21.17 19.98 13.49
N PHE A 825 -21.83 21.13 13.66
CA PHE A 825 -22.18 21.65 14.99
C PHE A 825 -22.98 20.63 15.81
N ASN A 826 -24.06 20.09 15.24
CA ASN A 826 -24.88 19.07 15.90
C ASN A 826 -24.04 17.81 16.18
N THR A 827 -23.22 17.38 15.23
CA THR A 827 -22.37 16.19 15.39
C THR A 827 -21.35 16.33 16.52
N LEU A 828 -20.76 17.51 16.74
CA LEU A 828 -19.87 17.73 17.87
C LEU A 828 -20.59 17.59 19.22
N HIS A 829 -21.87 17.99 19.28
CA HIS A 829 -22.72 17.76 20.47
C HIS A 829 -23.08 16.29 20.65
N ASP A 830 -23.35 15.58 19.54
CA ASP A 830 -23.62 14.14 19.59
C ASP A 830 -22.38 13.37 20.07
N LEU A 831 -21.19 13.69 19.55
CA LEU A 831 -19.92 13.12 20.01
C LEU A 831 -19.65 13.39 21.50
N ALA A 832 -20.03 14.58 21.99
CA ALA A 832 -19.94 14.93 23.40
C ALA A 832 -20.95 14.17 24.27
N SER A 833 -22.17 13.95 23.78
CA SER A 833 -23.19 13.12 24.44
C SER A 833 -22.73 11.66 24.57
N LEU A 834 -21.99 11.18 23.57
CA LEU A 834 -21.30 9.88 23.60
C LEU A 834 -20.02 9.87 24.46
N ARG A 835 -19.66 11.00 25.07
CA ARG A 835 -18.47 11.19 25.92
C ARG A 835 -17.14 10.89 25.19
N LEU A 836 -17.09 11.14 23.89
CA LEU A 836 -15.86 10.96 23.08
C LEU A 836 -15.00 12.21 23.08
N ILE A 837 -15.63 13.39 23.18
CA ILE A 837 -14.97 14.70 23.20
C ILE A 837 -15.63 15.60 24.26
N PRO A 838 -14.96 16.66 24.75
CA PRO A 838 -15.60 17.70 25.52
C PRO A 838 -16.71 18.39 24.71
N SER A 839 -17.82 18.71 25.38
CA SER A 839 -18.92 19.46 24.76
C SER A 839 -18.44 20.82 24.27
N PRO A 840 -18.88 21.27 23.08
CA PRO A 840 -18.84 22.68 22.74
C PRO A 840 -19.47 23.52 23.86
N ALA A 841 -18.94 24.73 24.04
CA ALA A 841 -19.39 25.69 25.05
C ALA A 841 -20.59 26.53 24.59
N ILE A 842 -20.95 26.45 23.32
CA ILE A 842 -22.13 27.08 22.70
C ILE A 842 -23.14 25.99 22.37
N VAL A 843 -24.39 26.15 22.82
CA VAL A 843 -25.47 25.14 22.71
C VAL A 843 -26.42 25.36 21.53
N GLU A 844 -26.35 26.53 20.88
CA GLU A 844 -27.19 26.86 19.72
C GLU A 844 -26.34 27.23 18.50
N PHE A 845 -26.71 26.68 17.34
CA PHE A 845 -26.13 27.07 16.06
C PHE A 845 -26.64 28.46 15.68
N ASN A 846 -25.71 29.39 15.48
CA ASN A 846 -26.00 30.74 15.03
C ASN A 846 -25.15 31.01 13.78
N GLU A 847 -25.76 31.55 12.73
CA GLU A 847 -25.05 31.98 11.53
C GLU A 847 -24.30 33.30 11.81
N TRP A 848 -23.05 33.36 11.38
CA TRP A 848 -22.13 34.50 11.53
C TRP A 848 -21.42 34.81 10.22
#